data_AF-A0ABD5UD55-F1
#
_entry.id   AF-A0ABD5UD55-F1
#
_cell.length_a   1.000
_cell.length_b   1.000
_cell.length_c   1.000
_cell.angle_alpha   90.00
_cell.angle_beta   90.00
_cell.angle_gamma   90.00
#
_symmetry.space_group_name_H-M   'P 1'
#
loop_
_entity.id
_entity.type
_entity.pdbx_description
1 polymer ?
#
loop_
_entity_poly.entity_id
_entity_poly.type
_entity_poly.pdbx_seq_one_letter_code
_entity_poly.pdbx_strand_id
1 'polypeptide(L)'
;MTEKHTGTNQSADNEKGTHDGSGLSLDRRSYLRMGAAATASFGLLGTATNSATGAVSRHGINFSRVVDAVDDLGMDPNGNEAIDGQLQDAANDGTLIEFPPGDYLVTSEQVLLNLVNFGIRGTGSSRQDTQFVFPDGFNDRFLVLRYGENHLIENVTLQQYDDGDTSVGCVFAPDDNLQIHDFEIAGYNARYGQRGIAAYIYDSDGEGVIDGYVRRGGGAVGNYPTGTQALFVGDPHEGTLYVRNAHIEESGENGIYASRTNGDVRIENSYFKNNDIASVRVAGEGSYVKGSTFVVDTDTADNSPSAFDNVRGLWWESGSYGKVGGLVEDCDFILESADTSGGLLRISGTAGAVTVRNCRFRNETTHPSLFARDPSGISGATDVTVEGVNITDTAGDPRRGGIEIVGRSGSSVTDSCIDRDGGDGVVLTQSSGCTVKNSTIDVPGETVVENGSGAATSGIETSGSCPLPSASGSDGGSSGSTDRPEESEEPDDTEESDDEEESEENDTEESEEESDDEESDEEEESEDGDSDDEEANEGGEPSDEESEEAESDESESENASNESENDTAGNATAGGSVDADASAESDEDTSDDSDDSDDSDDSDDSETDTSDDTSSEDDESSDSGSESGSEEETEDEGSDDSASDAETSGALSNTLYITSEEVSPYTFTVTGELELDPDWGTEDSVSGNTANGVLAGGADQYRFSGDIATFDIDGPADIELNGESVDADDLGTEEEVEDDGELNKTISINGEAGALLPYHIEVSGDIEFDPDWGTEDRLGEGTADGVIAGGRDVYRYSGEIVTFDIEGDADIQKDGESVDAEDV
;
A
#
# COMPACT_ATOMS: atom_id res chain seq x y z
N MET A 1 35.07 57.65 -23.22
CA MET A 1 36.17 58.51 -23.72
C MET A 1 37.19 58.67 -22.59
N THR A 2 38.50 58.54 -22.87
CA THR A 2 39.66 58.96 -22.02
C THR A 2 39.66 58.51 -20.55
N GLU A 3 40.57 57.58 -20.17
CA GLU A 3 41.92 57.87 -19.59
C GLU A 3 41.89 58.47 -18.16
N LYS A 4 42.72 58.10 -17.16
CA LYS A 4 43.90 57.21 -17.00
C LYS A 4 43.94 56.75 -15.52
N HIS A 5 44.34 55.54 -15.08
CA HIS A 5 45.55 54.71 -15.30
C HIS A 5 46.71 54.99 -14.31
N THR A 6 47.51 53.96 -13.99
CA THR A 6 48.64 53.88 -13.01
C THR A 6 48.26 53.83 -11.51
N GLY A 7 48.92 53.02 -10.65
CA GLY A 7 49.94 52.00 -10.93
C GLY A 7 50.49 51.28 -9.68
N THR A 8 51.01 50.05 -9.87
CA THR A 8 51.66 49.16 -8.88
C THR A 8 53.12 49.64 -8.56
N ASN A 9 53.94 49.07 -7.64
CA ASN A 9 54.00 47.72 -7.06
C ASN A 9 54.92 47.64 -5.79
N GLN A 10 54.92 46.48 -5.12
CA GLN A 10 56.03 45.81 -4.40
C GLN A 10 56.89 46.55 -3.34
N SER A 11 57.00 45.94 -2.15
CA SER A 11 58.17 45.10 -1.77
C SER A 11 57.89 44.30 -0.49
N ALA A 12 58.49 43.11 -0.35
CA ALA A 12 58.29 42.18 0.77
C ALA A 12 59.36 42.32 1.88
N ASP A 13 59.13 41.66 3.02
CA ASP A 13 60.19 40.92 3.73
C ASP A 13 59.60 39.77 4.59
N ASN A 14 60.46 38.88 5.10
CA ASN A 14 60.11 37.49 5.49
C ASN A 14 60.68 37.10 6.87
N GLU A 15 59.93 36.40 7.73
CA GLU A 15 60.52 35.49 8.74
C GLU A 15 59.56 34.40 9.29
N LYS A 16 60.13 33.33 9.88
CA LYS A 16 59.48 32.04 10.26
C LYS A 16 59.14 31.95 11.76
N GLY A 17 58.25 31.02 12.17
CA GLY A 17 57.99 30.84 13.62
C GLY A 17 57.15 29.67 14.18
N THR A 18 57.35 28.41 13.76
CA THR A 18 57.12 27.15 14.54
C THR A 18 55.75 26.82 15.18
N HIS A 19 55.34 25.54 15.07
CA HIS A 19 54.22 24.92 15.80
C HIS A 19 54.36 24.96 17.34
N ASP A 20 53.23 24.95 18.04
CA ASP A 20 52.99 24.03 19.16
C ASP A 20 51.49 23.63 19.15
N GLY A 21 51.15 22.43 19.62
CA GLY A 21 49.81 21.85 19.49
C GLY A 21 49.16 21.55 20.84
N SER A 22 47.91 21.98 21.03
CA SER A 22 47.04 21.45 22.10
C SER A 22 45.56 21.65 21.77
N GLY A 23 44.87 20.56 21.45
CA GLY A 23 43.41 20.56 21.36
C GLY A 23 42.80 20.49 22.76
N LEU A 24 41.80 21.35 23.02
CA LEU A 24 40.87 21.20 24.14
C LEU A 24 39.46 21.57 23.68
N SER A 25 38.61 20.55 23.69
CA SER A 25 37.14 20.54 23.63
C SER A 25 36.41 21.88 23.88
N LEU A 26 35.44 22.18 23.02
CA LEU A 26 34.31 23.06 23.34
C LEU A 26 32.99 22.31 23.12
N ASP A 27 32.00 22.58 23.98
CA ASP A 27 30.75 21.80 24.08
C ASP A 27 29.80 21.95 22.88
N ARG A 28 29.00 20.89 22.66
CA ARG A 28 27.82 20.84 21.75
C ARG A 28 26.65 21.74 22.20
N ARG A 29 26.93 22.95 22.72
CA ARG A 29 25.92 23.86 23.32
C ARG A 29 26.17 25.35 23.00
N SER A 30 26.54 25.67 21.77
CA SER A 30 26.71 27.08 21.33
C SER A 30 26.35 27.36 19.86
N TYR A 31 25.47 26.55 19.25
CA TYR A 31 24.80 26.90 18.00
C TYR A 31 23.46 27.60 18.28
N LEU A 32 23.53 28.88 18.69
CA LEU A 32 22.42 29.83 18.62
C LEU A 32 22.93 31.26 18.93
N ARG A 33 23.20 32.05 17.87
CA ARG A 33 23.27 33.54 17.79
C ARG A 33 24.44 34.08 16.92
N MET A 34 24.27 34.08 15.60
CA MET A 34 24.61 35.21 14.70
C MET A 34 24.19 34.89 13.26
N GLY A 35 23.62 35.81 12.49
CA GLY A 35 23.24 37.19 12.84
C GLY A 35 22.34 37.85 11.79
N ALA A 36 21.63 38.91 12.17
CA ALA A 36 20.64 39.60 11.32
C ALA A 36 21.17 40.94 10.77
N ALA A 37 20.84 41.24 9.50
CA ALA A 37 21.05 42.53 8.85
C ALA A 37 20.04 42.74 7.68
N ALA A 38 18.73 42.82 7.96
CA ALA A 38 18.04 44.07 8.28
C ALA A 38 17.99 45.13 7.14
N THR A 39 16.88 45.16 6.41
CA THR A 39 16.30 46.39 5.81
C THR A 39 14.82 46.42 6.20
N ALA A 40 14.24 47.60 6.49
CA ALA A 40 12.96 47.69 7.20
C ALA A 40 12.01 48.79 6.70
N SER A 41 10.72 48.49 6.73
CA SER A 41 9.62 49.47 6.75
C SER A 41 8.55 49.06 7.77
N PHE A 42 8.11 50.00 8.60
CA PHE A 42 7.21 49.76 9.74
C PHE A 42 5.73 49.63 9.31
N GLY A 43 5.00 48.68 9.92
CA GLY A 43 3.56 48.45 9.72
C GLY A 43 2.71 48.76 10.96
N LEU A 44 2.57 47.79 11.87
CA LEU A 44 1.91 47.97 13.18
C LEU A 44 2.45 46.96 14.21
N LEU A 45 2.49 47.33 15.49
CA LEU A 45 2.83 46.42 16.60
C LEU A 45 1.55 46.02 17.33
N GLY A 46 0.92 44.93 16.87
CA GLY A 46 0.10 44.10 17.74
C GLY A 46 1.03 43.32 18.68
N THR A 47 0.79 43.37 19.98
CA THR A 47 1.45 42.46 20.93
C THR A 47 0.51 41.28 21.12
N ALA A 48 0.59 40.31 20.22
CA ALA A 48 -0.04 39.01 20.42
C ALA A 48 0.53 38.43 21.71
N THR A 49 -0.33 38.27 22.71
CA THR A 49 -0.02 37.46 23.89
C THR A 49 -0.46 36.06 23.55
N ASN A 50 0.48 35.17 23.18
CA ASN A 50 0.21 33.74 23.01
C ASN A 50 -0.60 33.27 24.23
N SER A 51 -1.86 32.94 24.00
CA SER A 51 -2.84 32.73 25.07
C SER A 51 -3.17 31.27 25.21
N ALA A 52 -2.12 30.44 25.08
CA ALA A 52 -2.16 29.00 25.20
C ALA A 52 -3.06 28.59 26.37
N THR A 53 -4.18 27.97 26.03
CA THR A 53 -5.20 27.58 26.98
C THR A 53 -4.64 26.53 27.94
N GLY A 54 -5.08 26.57 29.19
CA GLY A 54 -4.54 25.70 30.23
C GLY A 54 -4.78 24.22 29.91
N ALA A 55 -3.86 23.36 30.33
CA ALA A 55 -3.79 21.94 29.97
C ALA A 55 -5.15 21.21 29.92
N VAL A 56 -5.36 20.45 28.86
CA VAL A 56 -6.61 19.75 28.53
C VAL A 56 -6.32 18.25 28.36
N SER A 57 -7.24 17.41 28.81
CA SER A 57 -7.20 15.96 28.55
C SER A 57 -8.32 15.57 27.57
N ARG A 58 -8.00 14.75 26.56
CA ARG A 58 -8.95 14.12 25.62
C ARG A 58 -8.50 12.68 25.37
N HIS A 59 -9.42 11.72 25.35
CA HIS A 59 -9.14 10.29 25.11
C HIS A 59 -7.93 9.73 25.87
N GLY A 60 -7.79 10.10 27.15
CA GLY A 60 -6.67 9.72 28.01
C GLY A 60 -5.39 10.58 27.85
N ILE A 61 -5.15 11.13 26.66
CA ILE A 61 -4.03 12.01 26.29
C ILE A 61 -4.07 13.33 27.07
N ASN A 62 -2.91 13.92 27.41
CA ASN A 62 -2.80 15.13 28.23
C ASN A 62 -1.96 16.22 27.56
N PHE A 63 -2.63 17.18 26.93
CA PHE A 63 -2.01 18.31 26.25
C PHE A 63 -1.62 19.40 27.25
N SER A 64 -0.35 19.78 27.26
CA SER A 64 0.19 20.86 28.10
C SER A 64 0.05 22.25 27.47
N ARG A 65 -0.07 22.28 26.14
CA ARG A 65 -0.25 23.45 25.28
C ARG A 65 -1.46 23.18 24.38
N VAL A 66 -2.39 24.12 24.33
CA VAL A 66 -3.44 24.17 23.31
C VAL A 66 -3.31 25.51 22.60
N VAL A 67 -3.43 25.52 21.27
CA VAL A 67 -3.34 26.72 20.42
C VAL A 67 -4.42 26.71 19.34
N ASP A 68 -4.92 27.90 19.01
CA ASP A 68 -5.85 28.10 17.90
C ASP A 68 -5.08 28.25 16.56
N ALA A 69 -5.46 27.47 15.56
CA ALA A 69 -4.83 27.47 14.23
C ALA A 69 -4.82 28.86 13.56
N VAL A 70 -5.86 29.66 13.79
CA VAL A 70 -6.02 30.99 13.15
C VAL A 70 -5.56 32.10 14.10
N ASP A 71 -6.03 32.10 15.35
CA ASP A 71 -5.81 33.21 16.30
C ASP A 71 -4.43 33.18 17.01
N ASP A 72 -3.82 32.00 17.22
CA ASP A 72 -2.46 31.87 17.79
C ASP A 72 -1.38 31.58 16.73
N LEU A 73 -1.69 30.81 15.67
CA LEU A 73 -0.70 30.38 14.65
C LEU A 73 -0.77 31.15 13.31
N GLY A 74 -1.92 31.70 12.92
CA GLY A 74 -2.07 32.47 11.69
C GLY A 74 -2.17 31.64 10.40
N MET A 75 -2.77 30.45 10.47
CA MET A 75 -3.21 29.68 9.29
C MET A 75 -4.41 30.37 8.61
N ASP A 76 -4.56 30.26 7.28
CA ASP A 76 -5.73 30.77 6.56
C ASP A 76 -6.87 29.73 6.56
N PRO A 77 -8.04 30.01 7.17
CA PRO A 77 -9.20 29.12 7.16
C PRO A 77 -10.09 29.29 5.91
N ASN A 78 -9.55 29.86 4.83
CA ASN A 78 -10.26 30.17 3.59
C ASN A 78 -9.55 29.59 2.34
N GLY A 79 -8.55 28.72 2.51
CA GLY A 79 -7.86 28.00 1.43
C GLY A 79 -7.02 28.83 0.43
N ASN A 80 -6.61 30.07 0.75
CA ASN A 80 -5.87 30.93 -0.18
C ASN A 80 -4.35 30.91 0.05
N GLU A 81 -3.93 30.72 1.29
CA GLU A 81 -2.53 30.61 1.70
C GLU A 81 -2.31 29.27 2.40
N ALA A 82 -1.24 28.56 2.04
CA ALA A 82 -0.99 27.21 2.55
C ALA A 82 -0.57 27.22 4.03
N ILE A 83 -0.89 26.14 4.76
CA ILE A 83 -0.68 26.04 6.20
C ILE A 83 0.59 25.27 6.61
N ASP A 84 1.26 24.64 5.64
CA ASP A 84 2.31 23.63 5.84
C ASP A 84 3.39 24.10 6.82
N GLY A 85 3.96 25.30 6.59
CA GLY A 85 5.00 25.86 7.46
C GLY A 85 4.52 26.15 8.88
N GLN A 86 3.30 26.68 9.04
CA GLN A 86 2.69 26.97 10.35
C GLN A 86 2.38 25.68 11.13
N LEU A 87 2.07 24.58 10.43
CA LEU A 87 1.79 23.28 11.03
C LEU A 87 3.07 22.61 11.52
N GLN A 88 4.10 22.56 10.68
CA GLN A 88 5.42 22.02 11.03
C GLN A 88 6.08 22.80 12.18
N ASP A 89 6.03 24.15 12.18
CA ASP A 89 6.54 25.00 13.29
C ASP A 89 5.76 24.78 14.60
N ALA A 90 4.49 24.37 14.53
CA ALA A 90 3.64 24.18 15.70
C ALA A 90 3.73 22.77 16.31
N ALA A 91 4.06 21.75 15.53
CA ALA A 91 4.13 20.36 15.97
C ALA A 91 5.24 20.14 17.02
N ASN A 92 4.84 19.95 18.28
CA ASN A 92 5.73 19.83 19.45
C ASN A 92 5.04 19.00 20.54
N ASP A 93 5.81 18.33 21.40
CA ASP A 93 5.31 17.56 22.55
C ASP A 93 4.25 18.31 23.37
N GLY A 94 3.21 17.58 23.77
CA GLY A 94 2.12 18.09 24.59
C GLY A 94 1.29 19.19 23.92
N THR A 95 1.33 19.33 22.59
CA THR A 95 0.55 20.32 21.82
C THR A 95 -0.70 19.72 21.20
N LEU A 96 -1.85 20.33 21.48
CA LEU A 96 -3.05 20.21 20.65
C LEU A 96 -3.20 21.47 19.79
N ILE A 97 -3.37 21.30 18.49
CA ILE A 97 -3.77 22.38 17.58
C ILE A 97 -5.28 22.26 17.36
N GLU A 98 -6.04 23.25 17.84
CA GLU A 98 -7.48 23.35 17.62
C GLU A 98 -7.76 24.26 16.41
N PHE A 99 -8.43 23.70 15.40
CA PHE A 99 -8.77 24.35 14.14
C PHE A 99 -10.21 24.89 14.20
N PRO A 100 -10.44 26.20 14.04
CA PRO A 100 -11.76 26.78 13.74
C PRO A 100 -12.42 26.16 12.50
N PRO A 101 -13.74 26.27 12.33
CA PRO A 101 -14.40 25.95 11.07
C PRO A 101 -13.82 26.75 9.90
N GLY A 102 -13.58 26.08 8.77
CA GLY A 102 -12.92 26.63 7.59
C GLY A 102 -12.20 25.59 6.73
N ASP A 103 -11.68 26.06 5.60
CA ASP A 103 -10.94 25.27 4.62
C ASP A 103 -9.44 25.64 4.70
N TYR A 104 -8.58 24.66 4.95
CA TYR A 104 -7.16 24.87 5.20
C TYR A 104 -6.33 24.21 4.10
N LEU A 105 -5.62 25.03 3.30
CA LEU A 105 -4.85 24.53 2.16
C LEU A 105 -3.55 23.86 2.62
N VAL A 106 -3.39 22.59 2.26
CA VAL A 106 -2.16 21.80 2.42
C VAL A 106 -1.49 21.69 1.06
N THR A 107 -0.18 21.86 0.97
CA THR A 107 0.57 21.75 -0.31
C THR A 107 1.77 20.81 -0.26
N SER A 108 2.11 20.25 0.90
CA SER A 108 3.15 19.21 1.01
C SER A 108 2.85 18.20 2.12
N GLU A 109 3.49 17.03 2.06
CA GLU A 109 3.57 16.08 3.18
C GLU A 109 4.07 16.75 4.47
N GLN A 110 3.48 16.35 5.60
CA GLN A 110 3.79 16.81 6.96
C GLN A 110 4.36 15.64 7.78
N VAL A 111 5.68 15.46 7.71
CA VAL A 111 6.39 14.39 8.43
C VAL A 111 6.68 14.82 9.86
N LEU A 112 6.05 14.14 10.82
CA LEU A 112 6.04 14.48 12.24
C LEU A 112 6.42 13.25 13.08
N LEU A 113 7.70 13.15 13.44
CA LEU A 113 8.29 11.95 14.06
C LEU A 113 8.48 12.10 15.57
N ASN A 114 8.33 11.00 16.31
CA ASN A 114 8.67 10.86 17.74
C ASN A 114 7.93 11.82 18.69
N LEU A 115 6.77 12.37 18.29
CA LEU A 115 6.02 13.32 19.11
C LEU A 115 5.29 12.62 20.27
N VAL A 116 5.26 13.27 21.44
CA VAL A 116 4.62 12.74 22.65
C VAL A 116 3.46 13.65 23.09
N ASN A 117 2.25 13.10 23.20
CA ASN A 117 1.01 13.85 23.49
C ASN A 117 0.75 14.99 22.46
N PHE A 118 0.74 14.66 21.16
CA PHE A 118 0.47 15.59 20.06
C PHE A 118 -0.93 15.37 19.45
N GLY A 119 -1.54 16.41 18.90
CA GLY A 119 -2.76 16.22 18.10
C GLY A 119 -3.27 17.43 17.32
N ILE A 120 -4.20 17.11 16.42
CA ILE A 120 -4.95 18.01 15.54
C ILE A 120 -6.44 17.79 15.79
N ARG A 121 -7.21 18.88 15.91
CA ARG A 121 -8.64 18.80 16.21
C ARG A 121 -9.46 19.89 15.54
N GLY A 122 -10.52 19.52 14.81
CA GLY A 122 -11.55 20.45 14.37
C GLY A 122 -12.49 20.85 15.51
N THR A 123 -12.80 22.13 15.61
CA THR A 123 -13.64 22.70 16.68
C THR A 123 -15.11 22.84 16.31
N GLY A 124 -15.47 22.52 15.07
CA GLY A 124 -16.84 22.56 14.57
C GLY A 124 -17.80 21.57 15.23
N SER A 125 -19.07 21.66 14.81
CA SER A 125 -20.16 20.77 15.17
C SER A 125 -20.24 19.48 14.35
N SER A 126 -19.60 19.48 13.18
CA SER A 126 -19.35 18.33 12.31
C SER A 126 -17.88 18.34 11.88
N ARG A 127 -17.35 17.17 11.51
CA ARG A 127 -16.02 17.04 10.90
C ARG A 127 -15.88 17.87 9.61
N GLN A 128 -16.95 17.94 8.83
CA GLN A 128 -17.05 18.72 7.59
C GLN A 128 -17.07 20.24 7.83
N ASP A 129 -17.19 20.71 9.09
CA ASP A 129 -17.00 22.13 9.39
C ASP A 129 -15.51 22.52 9.32
N THR A 130 -14.57 21.57 9.44
CA THR A 130 -13.12 21.79 9.42
C THR A 130 -12.46 20.89 8.38
N GLN A 131 -12.12 21.45 7.23
CA GLN A 131 -11.63 20.70 6.08
C GLN A 131 -10.17 21.04 5.79
N PHE A 132 -9.34 20.03 5.55
CA PHE A 132 -8.06 20.19 4.87
C PHE A 132 -8.30 20.00 3.37
N VAL A 133 -7.85 20.96 2.55
CA VAL A 133 -8.05 20.97 1.10
C VAL A 133 -6.69 20.96 0.39
N PHE A 134 -6.66 20.40 -0.82
CA PHE A 134 -5.44 20.07 -1.54
C PHE A 134 -5.44 20.68 -2.96
N PRO A 135 -4.28 20.82 -3.63
CA PRO A 135 -4.22 21.17 -5.04
C PRO A 135 -4.86 20.12 -5.97
N ASP A 136 -5.30 20.60 -7.13
CA ASP A 136 -5.69 19.81 -8.30
C ASP A 136 -4.52 18.89 -8.72
N GLY A 137 -4.73 17.57 -8.73
CA GLY A 137 -3.68 16.58 -9.03
C GLY A 137 -2.66 16.34 -7.89
N PHE A 138 -2.96 16.72 -6.65
CA PHE A 138 -2.15 16.34 -5.49
C PHE A 138 -2.27 14.83 -5.24
N ASN A 139 -1.16 14.09 -5.33
CA ASN A 139 -1.09 12.63 -5.07
C ASN A 139 0.06 12.31 -4.12
N ASP A 140 -0.13 12.61 -2.83
CA ASP A 140 0.89 12.47 -1.78
C ASP A 140 0.21 12.26 -0.41
N ARG A 141 0.99 11.92 0.62
CA ARG A 141 0.51 11.78 2.00
C ARG A 141 0.37 13.17 2.63
N PHE A 142 -0.67 13.39 3.44
CA PHE A 142 -0.82 14.61 4.23
C PHE A 142 -0.07 14.51 5.55
N LEU A 143 -0.59 13.73 6.50
CA LEU A 143 0.01 13.57 7.83
C LEU A 143 0.76 12.26 7.91
N VAL A 144 2.04 12.32 8.24
CA VAL A 144 2.86 11.15 8.61
C VAL A 144 3.28 11.30 10.06
N LEU A 145 2.45 10.77 10.96
CA LEU A 145 2.77 10.64 12.39
C LEU A 145 3.39 9.25 12.62
N ARG A 146 4.67 9.20 12.99
CA ARG A 146 5.38 7.94 13.31
C ARG A 146 6.19 8.05 14.60
N TYR A 147 6.20 6.97 15.39
CA TYR A 147 6.90 6.83 16.67
C TYR A 147 6.44 7.80 17.76
N GLY A 148 6.81 7.50 19.01
CA GLY A 148 6.31 8.23 20.17
C GLY A 148 4.90 7.79 20.56
N GLU A 149 4.27 8.50 21.50
CA GLU A 149 3.07 8.02 22.18
C GLU A 149 1.98 9.10 22.27
N ASN A 150 0.72 8.67 22.39
CA ASN A 150 -0.43 9.54 22.66
C ASN A 150 -0.73 10.54 21.51
N HIS A 151 -1.15 10.04 20.34
CA HIS A 151 -1.46 10.87 19.16
C HIS A 151 -2.98 11.03 18.97
N LEU A 152 -3.45 12.25 18.65
CA LEU A 152 -4.87 12.56 18.44
C LEU A 152 -5.17 13.21 17.09
N ILE A 153 -6.09 12.64 16.33
CA ILE A 153 -6.80 13.27 15.20
C ILE A 153 -8.29 13.27 15.53
N GLU A 154 -8.94 14.43 15.64
CA GLU A 154 -10.36 14.53 16.03
C GLU A 154 -11.18 15.49 15.16
N ASN A 155 -12.32 15.03 14.63
CA ASN A 155 -13.39 15.88 14.07
C ASN A 155 -12.91 16.76 12.89
N VAL A 156 -12.32 16.15 11.86
CA VAL A 156 -11.85 16.83 10.64
C VAL A 156 -12.11 15.98 9.39
N THR A 157 -12.26 16.64 8.24
CA THR A 157 -12.34 16.00 6.91
C THR A 157 -11.11 16.34 6.08
N LEU A 158 -10.51 15.35 5.40
CA LEU A 158 -9.61 15.59 4.27
C LEU A 158 -10.47 15.63 3.01
N GLN A 159 -10.59 16.79 2.39
CA GLN A 159 -11.41 17.00 1.21
C GLN A 159 -10.51 17.01 -0.02
N GLN A 160 -10.29 15.82 -0.59
CA GLN A 160 -9.67 15.67 -1.91
C GLN A 160 -10.71 15.99 -3.01
N TYR A 161 -10.28 16.07 -4.26
CA TYR A 161 -11.17 16.37 -5.38
C TYR A 161 -12.05 15.17 -5.79
N ASP A 162 -13.04 15.45 -6.63
CA ASP A 162 -13.93 14.48 -7.27
C ASP A 162 -13.38 14.15 -8.67
N ASP A 163 -12.14 13.65 -8.72
CA ASP A 163 -11.40 13.31 -9.95
C ASP A 163 -10.51 12.07 -9.75
N GLY A 164 -9.95 11.54 -10.86
CA GLY A 164 -9.18 10.30 -10.87
C GLY A 164 -7.66 10.40 -10.66
N ASP A 165 -7.13 11.61 -10.52
CA ASP A 165 -5.70 11.93 -10.46
C ASP A 165 -5.26 12.45 -9.07
N THR A 166 -6.16 13.08 -8.32
CA THR A 166 -5.97 13.55 -6.94
C THR A 166 -6.12 12.40 -5.93
N SER A 167 -5.17 12.25 -5.01
CA SER A 167 -5.22 11.27 -3.92
C SER A 167 -4.52 11.76 -2.65
N VAL A 168 -5.12 11.49 -1.49
CA VAL A 168 -4.55 11.87 -0.19
C VAL A 168 -4.49 10.67 0.73
N GLY A 169 -3.28 10.40 1.25
CA GLY A 169 -3.04 9.39 2.27
C GLY A 169 -2.63 9.96 3.62
N CYS A 170 -2.58 9.11 4.63
CA CYS A 170 -2.03 9.42 5.96
C CYS A 170 -1.33 8.19 6.54
N VAL A 171 -0.31 8.41 7.37
CA VAL A 171 0.30 7.39 8.23
C VAL A 171 0.09 7.80 9.69
N PHE A 172 -0.45 6.90 10.50
CA PHE A 172 -0.66 7.07 11.92
C PHE A 172 -0.12 5.86 12.68
N ALA A 173 1.15 5.94 13.08
CA ALA A 173 1.90 4.83 13.66
C ALA A 173 2.70 5.24 14.90
N PRO A 174 2.05 5.51 16.05
CA PRO A 174 2.73 5.64 17.33
C PRO A 174 3.13 4.28 17.91
N ASP A 175 3.94 4.33 18.95
CA ASP A 175 4.30 3.18 19.79
C ASP A 175 3.08 2.71 20.61
N ASP A 176 2.34 3.67 21.21
CA ASP A 176 1.09 3.43 21.97
C ASP A 176 0.12 4.63 21.89
N ASN A 177 -1.17 4.35 22.12
CA ASN A 177 -2.28 5.28 22.27
C ASN A 177 -2.52 6.19 21.05
N LEU A 178 -2.82 5.58 19.91
CA LEU A 178 -3.42 6.26 18.77
C LEU A 178 -4.90 6.53 19.03
N GLN A 179 -5.36 7.75 18.77
CA GLN A 179 -6.76 8.16 18.90
C GLN A 179 -7.21 8.91 17.64
N ILE A 180 -7.99 8.26 16.78
CA ILE A 180 -8.64 8.87 15.60
C ILE A 180 -10.14 8.85 15.83
N HIS A 181 -10.78 10.02 15.81
CA HIS A 181 -12.20 10.19 16.15
C HIS A 181 -12.90 11.11 15.13
N ASP A 182 -14.07 10.72 14.64
CA ASP A 182 -14.89 11.55 13.75
C ASP A 182 -14.11 12.07 12.52
N PHE A 183 -13.42 11.17 11.81
CA PHE A 183 -12.53 11.49 10.68
C PHE A 183 -13.15 11.07 9.34
N GLU A 184 -12.96 11.87 8.28
CA GLU A 184 -13.43 11.51 6.92
C GLU A 184 -12.38 11.85 5.87
N ILE A 185 -12.28 10.99 4.85
CA ILE A 185 -11.59 11.33 3.61
C ILE A 185 -12.65 11.33 2.51
N ALA A 186 -12.90 12.50 1.94
CA ALA A 186 -13.97 12.81 1.01
C ALA A 186 -13.42 13.19 -0.37
N GLY A 187 -14.21 12.92 -1.42
CA GLY A 187 -13.78 12.96 -2.83
C GLY A 187 -13.45 11.57 -3.37
N TYR A 188 -13.19 11.49 -4.67
CA TYR A 188 -13.08 10.23 -5.42
C TYR A 188 -11.71 9.57 -5.25
N ASN A 189 -11.66 8.23 -5.19
CA ASN A 189 -10.42 7.49 -4.99
C ASN A 189 -9.72 7.16 -6.32
N ALA A 190 -8.65 7.90 -6.62
CA ALA A 190 -7.75 7.70 -7.76
C ALA A 190 -7.28 6.24 -7.95
N ARG A 191 -6.99 5.87 -9.21
CA ARG A 191 -6.59 4.49 -9.59
C ARG A 191 -5.21 4.11 -9.07
N TYR A 192 -4.27 5.06 -9.10
CA TYR A 192 -2.88 4.90 -8.66
C TYR A 192 -2.62 5.91 -7.53
N GLY A 193 -3.45 5.81 -6.49
CA GLY A 193 -3.52 6.74 -5.38
C GLY A 193 -2.82 6.25 -4.11
N GLN A 194 -2.83 7.11 -3.11
CA GLN A 194 -2.33 6.80 -1.78
C GLN A 194 -3.32 5.90 -1.01
N ARG A 195 -2.79 5.04 -0.14
CA ARG A 195 -3.59 4.40 0.92
C ARG A 195 -4.22 5.47 1.80
N GLY A 196 -5.52 5.38 2.06
CA GLY A 196 -6.28 6.39 2.79
C GLY A 196 -5.75 6.62 4.21
N ILE A 197 -5.62 5.54 4.96
CA ILE A 197 -4.91 5.49 6.24
C ILE A 197 -4.00 4.26 6.24
N ALA A 198 -2.73 4.43 6.53
CA ALA A 198 -1.88 3.37 7.08
C ALA A 198 -1.84 3.56 8.61
N ALA A 199 -2.26 2.54 9.37
CA ALA A 199 -2.31 2.63 10.84
C ALA A 199 -1.61 1.44 11.49
N TYR A 200 -0.63 1.72 12.34
CA TYR A 200 0.11 0.71 13.10
C TYR A 200 0.20 1.10 14.57
N ILE A 201 0.58 0.15 15.41
CA ILE A 201 0.91 0.34 16.83
C ILE A 201 2.15 -0.52 17.07
N TYR A 202 3.30 0.12 17.36
CA TYR A 202 4.59 -0.56 17.39
C TYR A 202 4.88 -1.30 18.71
N ASP A 203 4.26 -0.93 19.85
CA ASP A 203 4.34 -1.74 21.07
C ASP A 203 3.28 -2.86 21.06
N SER A 204 3.71 -4.10 21.27
CA SER A 204 2.88 -5.28 21.48
C SER A 204 1.89 -5.19 22.66
N ASP A 205 2.19 -4.40 23.70
CA ASP A 205 1.27 -4.12 24.82
C ASP A 205 0.39 -2.87 24.55
N GLY A 206 0.59 -2.17 23.42
CA GLY A 206 -0.07 -0.90 23.08
C GLY A 206 -1.44 -1.02 22.41
N GLU A 207 -2.26 0.03 22.53
CA GLU A 207 -3.61 0.10 21.95
C GLU A 207 -3.82 1.33 21.04
N GLY A 208 -4.49 1.12 19.91
CA GLY A 208 -4.95 2.19 19.00
C GLY A 208 -6.46 2.15 18.78
N VAL A 209 -7.09 3.31 18.62
CA VAL A 209 -8.53 3.45 18.36
C VAL A 209 -8.77 4.32 17.14
N ILE A 210 -9.58 3.81 16.21
CA ILE A 210 -10.17 4.54 15.09
C ILE A 210 -11.69 4.44 15.25
N ASP A 211 -12.36 5.55 15.56
CA ASP A 211 -13.81 5.59 15.82
C ASP A 211 -14.50 6.60 14.89
N GLY A 212 -15.47 6.15 14.09
CA GLY A 212 -16.22 6.99 13.16
C GLY A 212 -15.44 7.42 11.92
N TYR A 213 -14.55 6.58 11.39
CA TYR A 213 -13.87 6.83 10.10
C TYR A 213 -14.83 6.66 8.92
N VAL A 214 -14.84 7.63 8.00
CA VAL A 214 -15.72 7.66 6.83
C VAL A 214 -14.93 7.80 5.53
N ARG A 215 -15.25 7.00 4.50
CA ARG A 215 -14.75 7.15 3.13
C ARG A 215 -15.81 6.63 2.15
N ARG A 216 -16.42 7.51 1.34
CA ARG A 216 -17.62 7.20 0.53
C ARG A 216 -17.72 7.91 -0.83
N GLY A 217 -16.62 8.48 -1.33
CA GLY A 217 -16.65 9.31 -2.54
C GLY A 217 -16.72 8.53 -3.86
N GLY A 218 -16.67 7.19 -3.82
CA GLY A 218 -16.42 6.38 -5.01
C GLY A 218 -14.94 6.19 -5.29
N GLY A 219 -14.62 5.38 -6.30
CA GLY A 219 -13.23 4.99 -6.55
C GLY A 219 -13.02 4.14 -7.78
N ALA A 220 -11.77 4.15 -8.25
CA ALA A 220 -11.34 3.26 -9.31
C ALA A 220 -11.18 1.82 -8.77
N VAL A 221 -12.12 0.97 -9.16
CA VAL A 221 -12.14 -0.50 -8.97
C VAL A 221 -11.53 -1.20 -10.20
N GLY A 222 -11.40 -2.54 -10.20
CA GLY A 222 -10.87 -3.29 -11.36
C GLY A 222 -9.38 -3.03 -11.60
N ASN A 223 -8.61 -2.98 -10.51
CA ASN A 223 -7.22 -2.53 -10.45
C ASN A 223 -6.40 -3.20 -9.33
N TYR A 224 -6.84 -4.34 -8.77
CA TYR A 224 -6.01 -5.08 -7.82
C TYR A 224 -4.72 -5.57 -8.48
N PRO A 225 -3.54 -5.52 -7.82
CA PRO A 225 -3.29 -5.16 -6.43
C PRO A 225 -2.80 -3.71 -6.20
N THR A 226 -3.07 -2.79 -7.12
CA THR A 226 -2.54 -1.41 -7.10
C THR A 226 -3.57 -0.35 -6.73
N GLY A 227 -4.73 -0.74 -6.19
CA GLY A 227 -5.84 0.17 -5.92
C GLY A 227 -5.85 0.80 -4.53
N THR A 228 -6.63 1.87 -4.39
CA THR A 228 -6.72 2.65 -3.13
C THR A 228 -7.37 1.85 -2.00
N GLN A 229 -6.59 1.50 -0.98
CA GLN A 229 -7.09 0.86 0.25
C GLN A 229 -7.55 1.95 1.23
N ALA A 230 -8.75 1.84 1.81
CA ALA A 230 -9.27 2.89 2.70
C ALA A 230 -8.57 2.90 4.08
N LEU A 231 -8.27 1.72 4.62
CA LEU A 231 -7.42 1.50 5.79
C LEU A 231 -6.51 0.29 5.54
N PHE A 232 -5.21 0.48 5.76
CA PHE A 232 -4.17 -0.54 5.70
C PHE A 232 -3.52 -0.71 7.08
N VAL A 233 -3.40 -1.96 7.52
CA VAL A 233 -2.71 -2.38 8.73
C VAL A 233 -1.78 -3.51 8.31
N GLY A 234 -0.49 -3.22 8.37
CA GLY A 234 0.57 -4.05 7.78
C GLY A 234 1.41 -4.79 8.81
N ASP A 235 2.42 -5.46 8.28
CA ASP A 235 3.45 -6.23 8.97
C ASP A 235 4.06 -5.51 10.20
N PRO A 236 4.37 -4.19 10.18
CA PRO A 236 4.94 -3.48 11.33
C PRO A 236 4.02 -3.25 12.55
N HIS A 237 2.74 -3.66 12.51
CA HIS A 237 1.84 -3.52 13.65
C HIS A 237 1.92 -4.73 14.59
N GLU A 238 2.24 -4.48 15.87
CA GLU A 238 2.41 -5.49 16.93
C GLU A 238 1.30 -5.47 17.99
N GLY A 239 0.75 -4.28 18.29
CA GLY A 239 -0.23 -4.08 19.37
C GLY A 239 -1.67 -4.50 19.04
N THR A 240 -2.65 -3.79 19.60
CA THR A 240 -4.08 -3.95 19.28
C THR A 240 -4.66 -2.69 18.60
N LEU A 241 -5.27 -2.83 17.42
CA LEU A 241 -6.05 -1.77 16.78
C LEU A 241 -7.56 -2.05 16.84
N TYR A 242 -8.33 -1.14 17.47
CA TYR A 242 -9.79 -1.14 17.44
C TYR A 242 -10.30 -0.21 16.35
N VAL A 243 -11.14 -0.72 15.45
CA VAL A 243 -11.81 0.07 14.40
C VAL A 243 -13.33 0.01 14.64
N ARG A 244 -13.94 1.17 14.92
CA ARG A 244 -15.33 1.29 15.36
C ARG A 244 -16.14 2.21 14.48
N ASN A 245 -17.43 1.88 14.31
CA ASN A 245 -18.43 2.76 13.69
C ASN A 245 -18.01 3.31 12.31
N ALA A 246 -17.18 2.57 11.57
CA ALA A 246 -16.61 3.03 10.31
C ALA A 246 -17.65 2.90 9.18
N HIS A 247 -17.64 3.81 8.21
CA HIS A 247 -18.54 3.81 7.05
C HIS A 247 -17.69 3.92 5.78
N ILE A 248 -17.39 2.77 5.15
CA ILE A 248 -16.47 2.66 4.02
C ILE A 248 -17.19 2.08 2.80
N GLU A 249 -17.36 2.91 1.77
CA GLU A 249 -18.11 2.59 0.55
C GLU A 249 -17.30 2.96 -0.69
N GLU A 250 -17.27 2.05 -1.67
CA GLU A 250 -16.63 2.26 -2.99
C GLU A 250 -15.21 2.83 -2.88
N SER A 251 -14.35 2.29 -2.01
CA SER A 251 -13.00 2.82 -1.78
C SER A 251 -12.01 2.66 -2.93
N GLY A 252 -12.40 1.98 -4.02
CA GLY A 252 -11.53 1.55 -5.11
C GLY A 252 -10.99 0.14 -4.85
N GLU A 253 -10.14 0.00 -3.83
CA GLU A 253 -9.70 -1.32 -3.33
C GLU A 253 -10.10 -1.51 -1.85
N ASN A 254 -9.38 -2.37 -1.11
CA ASN A 254 -9.90 -3.02 0.09
C ASN A 254 -10.29 -2.01 1.19
N GLY A 255 -11.48 -2.18 1.76
CA GLY A 255 -12.01 -1.26 2.77
C GLY A 255 -11.18 -1.25 4.06
N ILE A 256 -10.86 -2.44 4.59
CA ILE A 256 -9.83 -2.64 5.60
C ILE A 256 -8.94 -3.80 5.16
N TYR A 257 -7.67 -3.52 4.90
CA TYR A 257 -6.63 -4.52 4.74
C TYR A 257 -5.90 -4.73 6.07
N ALA A 258 -6.06 -5.89 6.70
CA ALA A 258 -5.49 -6.23 8.00
C ALA A 258 -5.16 -7.74 8.14
N SER A 259 -4.85 -8.43 7.03
CA SER A 259 -4.51 -9.86 7.04
C SER A 259 -3.02 -10.15 7.24
N ARG A 260 -2.13 -9.24 6.87
CA ARG A 260 -0.67 -9.34 6.99
C ARG A 260 -0.20 -8.32 8.02
N THR A 261 0.03 -8.79 9.23
CA THR A 261 0.31 -7.97 10.44
C THR A 261 0.57 -8.92 11.60
N ASN A 262 1.42 -8.57 12.57
CA ASN A 262 1.58 -9.40 13.78
C ASN A 262 0.40 -9.23 14.76
N GLY A 263 -0.02 -7.98 14.99
CA GLY A 263 -1.00 -7.56 15.98
C GLY A 263 -2.45 -8.03 15.79
N ASP A 264 -3.29 -7.58 16.71
CA ASP A 264 -4.73 -7.88 16.79
C ASP A 264 -5.57 -6.74 16.20
N VAL A 265 -6.44 -7.04 15.24
CA VAL A 265 -7.37 -6.04 14.65
C VAL A 265 -8.82 -6.39 14.95
N ARG A 266 -9.52 -5.44 15.58
CA ARG A 266 -10.83 -5.64 16.22
C ARG A 266 -11.85 -4.64 15.67
N ILE A 267 -12.76 -5.12 14.82
CA ILE A 267 -13.69 -4.30 14.02
C ILE A 267 -15.11 -4.40 14.61
N GLU A 268 -15.72 -3.27 14.96
CA GLU A 268 -16.98 -3.21 15.73
C GLU A 268 -18.00 -2.20 15.16
N ASN A 269 -19.23 -2.67 14.90
CA ASN A 269 -20.39 -1.83 14.49
C ASN A 269 -20.17 -1.01 13.20
N SER A 270 -19.35 -1.51 12.28
CA SER A 270 -19.00 -0.80 11.04
C SER A 270 -19.88 -1.22 9.86
N TYR A 271 -20.03 -0.34 8.88
CA TYR A 271 -20.77 -0.56 7.64
C TYR A 271 -19.85 -0.49 6.42
N PHE A 272 -19.98 -1.46 5.52
CA PHE A 272 -19.21 -1.54 4.28
C PHE A 272 -20.13 -1.82 3.07
N LYS A 273 -19.95 -1.09 1.96
CA LYS A 273 -20.63 -1.35 0.67
C LYS A 273 -19.65 -1.33 -0.51
N ASN A 274 -19.78 -2.27 -1.45
CA ASN A 274 -19.16 -2.21 -2.80
C ASN A 274 -17.65 -1.90 -2.79
N ASN A 275 -16.86 -2.59 -1.95
CA ASN A 275 -15.41 -2.45 -1.96
C ASN A 275 -14.76 -3.72 -2.55
N ASP A 276 -13.93 -3.55 -3.57
CA ASP A 276 -13.10 -4.61 -4.18
C ASP A 276 -11.80 -4.77 -3.38
N ILE A 277 -11.01 -5.84 -3.42
CA ILE A 277 -11.35 -7.25 -3.61
C ILE A 277 -12.19 -7.79 -2.43
N ALA A 278 -12.15 -7.09 -1.29
CA ALA A 278 -12.94 -7.37 -0.10
C ALA A 278 -13.15 -6.10 0.73
N SER A 279 -14.33 -5.97 1.34
CA SER A 279 -14.57 -4.90 2.32
C SER A 279 -13.70 -5.02 3.57
N VAL A 280 -13.39 -6.23 4.04
CA VAL A 280 -12.42 -6.49 5.12
C VAL A 280 -11.59 -7.73 4.82
N ARG A 281 -10.26 -7.65 5.03
CA ARG A 281 -9.31 -8.78 5.11
C ARG A 281 -8.70 -8.83 6.51
N VAL A 282 -8.86 -9.90 7.28
CA VAL A 282 -8.32 -10.01 8.66
C VAL A 282 -8.24 -11.47 9.14
N ALA A 283 -7.33 -11.78 10.08
CA ALA A 283 -7.35 -13.00 10.89
C ALA A 283 -6.54 -12.85 12.20
N GLY A 284 -6.60 -13.85 13.09
CA GLY A 284 -5.84 -13.91 14.36
C GLY A 284 -6.68 -14.32 15.58
N GLU A 285 -6.06 -14.88 16.62
CA GLU A 285 -6.79 -15.38 17.80
C GLU A 285 -7.53 -14.27 18.57
N GLY A 286 -6.93 -13.08 18.70
CA GLY A 286 -7.54 -11.91 19.33
C GLY A 286 -8.13 -10.87 18.36
N SER A 287 -7.99 -11.09 17.05
CA SER A 287 -8.70 -10.36 15.99
C SER A 287 -10.17 -10.78 15.90
N TYR A 288 -11.07 -9.84 15.60
CA TYR A 288 -12.49 -10.15 15.40
C TYR A 288 -13.24 -9.11 14.56
N VAL A 289 -14.40 -9.52 14.05
CA VAL A 289 -15.41 -8.64 13.42
C VAL A 289 -16.75 -8.84 14.12
N LYS A 290 -17.37 -7.76 14.62
CA LYS A 290 -18.59 -7.81 15.44
C LYS A 290 -19.63 -6.77 15.07
N GLY A 291 -20.90 -7.19 14.94
CA GLY A 291 -22.03 -6.28 14.76
C GLY A 291 -21.97 -5.42 13.50
N SER A 292 -21.17 -5.82 12.51
CA SER A 292 -20.90 -5.06 11.29
C SER A 292 -21.76 -5.53 10.12
N THR A 293 -22.04 -4.63 9.18
CA THR A 293 -22.85 -4.89 7.98
C THR A 293 -21.99 -4.83 6.73
N PHE A 294 -22.12 -5.84 5.88
CA PHE A 294 -21.42 -5.98 4.60
C PHE A 294 -22.42 -6.06 3.46
N VAL A 295 -22.35 -5.12 2.51
CA VAL A 295 -23.22 -5.05 1.33
C VAL A 295 -22.38 -5.16 0.06
N VAL A 296 -22.81 -6.04 -0.86
CA VAL A 296 -22.26 -6.17 -2.21
C VAL A 296 -23.44 -6.10 -3.18
N ASP A 297 -23.52 -5.01 -3.90
CA ASP A 297 -24.58 -4.68 -4.87
C ASP A 297 -23.96 -3.81 -5.96
N THR A 298 -23.17 -4.46 -6.84
CA THR A 298 -22.35 -3.77 -7.85
C THR A 298 -23.19 -3.01 -8.89
N ASP A 299 -24.47 -3.39 -9.05
CA ASP A 299 -25.42 -2.73 -9.95
C ASP A 299 -25.85 -1.35 -9.44
N THR A 300 -25.62 -1.04 -8.16
CA THR A 300 -25.82 0.29 -7.55
C THR A 300 -24.50 0.94 -7.11
N ALA A 301 -23.38 0.60 -7.77
CA ALA A 301 -22.14 1.34 -7.61
C ALA A 301 -22.14 2.58 -8.52
N ASP A 302 -22.45 3.75 -7.95
CA ASP A 302 -22.66 4.99 -8.72
C ASP A 302 -21.34 5.61 -9.22
N ASN A 303 -20.26 5.49 -8.44
CA ASN A 303 -18.97 6.13 -8.70
C ASN A 303 -17.84 5.10 -8.87
N SER A 304 -18.13 3.96 -9.52
CA SER A 304 -17.18 2.88 -9.79
C SER A 304 -17.12 2.61 -11.31
N PRO A 305 -16.18 3.22 -12.07
CA PRO A 305 -16.25 3.29 -13.54
C PRO A 305 -15.71 2.05 -14.29
N SER A 306 -15.43 0.96 -13.58
CA SER A 306 -14.87 -0.29 -14.11
C SER A 306 -15.66 -1.48 -13.56
N ALA A 307 -15.53 -2.65 -14.19
CA ALA A 307 -16.02 -3.88 -13.59
C ALA A 307 -15.23 -4.18 -12.29
N PHE A 308 -15.91 -4.74 -11.30
CA PHE A 308 -15.28 -5.24 -10.09
C PHE A 308 -14.54 -6.55 -10.39
N ASP A 309 -13.36 -6.74 -9.81
CA ASP A 309 -12.51 -7.91 -10.03
C ASP A 309 -13.11 -9.16 -9.36
N ASN A 310 -13.33 -9.13 -8.04
CA ASN A 310 -13.62 -10.35 -7.27
C ASN A 310 -14.24 -10.08 -5.89
N VAL A 311 -15.25 -9.22 -5.78
CA VAL A 311 -15.80 -8.69 -4.52
C VAL A 311 -16.16 -9.73 -3.44
N ARG A 312 -15.95 -9.35 -2.17
CA ARG A 312 -16.31 -10.11 -0.95
C ARG A 312 -16.75 -9.14 0.16
N GLY A 313 -17.60 -9.61 1.06
CA GLY A 313 -17.85 -8.90 2.33
C GLY A 313 -16.63 -9.02 3.26
N LEU A 314 -16.41 -10.22 3.79
CA LEU A 314 -15.31 -10.51 4.71
C LEU A 314 -14.46 -11.67 4.18
N TRP A 315 -13.15 -11.42 4.04
CA TRP A 315 -12.15 -12.43 3.72
C TRP A 315 -11.31 -12.73 4.97
N TRP A 316 -11.58 -13.87 5.62
CA TRP A 316 -10.79 -14.33 6.76
C TRP A 316 -9.49 -14.98 6.26
N GLU A 317 -8.36 -14.27 6.42
CA GLU A 317 -7.16 -14.47 5.62
C GLU A 317 -5.90 -14.01 6.35
N SER A 318 -4.74 -14.63 6.10
CA SER A 318 -3.46 -14.21 6.69
C SER A 318 -2.20 -14.50 5.87
N GLY A 319 -2.29 -14.65 4.54
CA GLY A 319 -1.11 -14.90 3.69
C GLY A 319 -0.14 -15.97 4.22
N SER A 320 1.15 -15.62 4.28
CA SER A 320 2.24 -16.46 4.83
C SER A 320 2.16 -16.69 6.35
N TYR A 321 1.50 -15.82 7.11
CA TYR A 321 1.44 -15.88 8.59
C TYR A 321 0.66 -17.09 9.12
N GLY A 322 -0.27 -17.64 8.34
CA GLY A 322 -1.05 -18.83 8.71
C GLY A 322 -1.78 -18.72 10.06
N LYS A 323 -2.27 -17.53 10.42
CA LYS A 323 -2.90 -17.22 11.72
C LYS A 323 -4.07 -18.16 12.02
N VAL A 324 -4.23 -18.50 13.29
CA VAL A 324 -5.27 -19.43 13.79
C VAL A 324 -6.12 -18.70 14.84
N GLY A 325 -7.42 -18.99 14.87
CA GLY A 325 -8.38 -18.46 15.83
C GLY A 325 -9.18 -17.26 15.31
N GLY A 326 -9.80 -16.56 16.26
CA GLY A 326 -10.61 -15.37 16.02
C GLY A 326 -12.09 -15.65 15.76
N LEU A 327 -12.84 -14.57 15.55
CA LEU A 327 -14.29 -14.55 15.68
C LEU A 327 -14.96 -13.58 14.71
N VAL A 328 -15.99 -14.06 14.01
CA VAL A 328 -16.98 -13.25 13.29
C VAL A 328 -18.31 -13.45 14.03
N GLU A 329 -18.93 -12.39 14.54
CA GLU A 329 -20.08 -12.50 15.46
C GLU A 329 -21.13 -11.40 15.26
N ASP A 330 -22.41 -11.78 15.25
CA ASP A 330 -23.56 -10.86 15.14
C ASP A 330 -23.55 -9.96 13.87
N CYS A 331 -22.86 -10.36 12.79
CA CYS A 331 -22.71 -9.57 11.56
C CYS A 331 -23.79 -9.86 10.50
N ASP A 332 -24.15 -8.83 9.72
CA ASP A 332 -25.07 -8.92 8.58
C ASP A 332 -24.30 -8.90 7.25
N PHE A 333 -24.66 -9.82 6.35
CA PHE A 333 -24.05 -10.00 5.03
C PHE A 333 -25.14 -9.99 3.96
N ILE A 334 -25.00 -9.12 2.95
CA ILE A 334 -25.99 -8.91 1.89
C ILE A 334 -25.26 -8.89 0.54
N LEU A 335 -25.65 -9.77 -0.38
CA LEU A 335 -25.15 -9.84 -1.76
C LEU A 335 -26.35 -9.80 -2.71
N GLU A 336 -26.62 -8.62 -3.28
CA GLU A 336 -27.75 -8.42 -4.20
C GLU A 336 -27.29 -8.57 -5.65
N SER A 337 -26.12 -8.03 -6.02
CA SER A 337 -25.49 -8.27 -7.31
C SER A 337 -23.96 -8.29 -7.26
N ALA A 338 -23.36 -9.13 -8.12
CA ALA A 338 -21.94 -9.16 -8.48
C ALA A 338 -21.76 -10.07 -9.72
N ASP A 339 -21.02 -9.61 -10.75
CA ASP A 339 -20.58 -10.48 -11.85
C ASP A 339 -19.64 -11.58 -11.32
N THR A 340 -18.66 -11.18 -10.51
CA THR A 340 -17.63 -12.04 -9.92
C THR A 340 -17.58 -11.86 -8.40
N SER A 341 -17.67 -12.95 -7.64
CA SER A 341 -17.50 -12.89 -6.18
C SER A 341 -16.80 -14.12 -5.62
N GLY A 342 -15.90 -13.87 -4.65
CA GLY A 342 -15.31 -14.91 -3.81
C GLY A 342 -16.26 -15.44 -2.73
N GLY A 343 -17.48 -14.90 -2.63
CA GLY A 343 -18.49 -15.18 -1.62
C GLY A 343 -18.50 -14.17 -0.48
N LEU A 344 -19.66 -14.06 0.20
CA LEU A 344 -19.90 -13.04 1.24
C LEU A 344 -18.95 -13.17 2.44
N LEU A 345 -18.83 -14.39 3.00
CA LEU A 345 -17.82 -14.74 3.98
C LEU A 345 -16.92 -15.85 3.41
N ARG A 346 -15.68 -15.46 3.07
CA ARG A 346 -14.67 -16.36 2.52
C ARG A 346 -13.59 -16.63 3.55
N ILE A 347 -13.45 -17.86 4.01
CA ILE A 347 -12.34 -18.30 4.86
C ILE A 347 -11.25 -18.87 3.93
N SER A 348 -10.09 -18.22 3.92
CA SER A 348 -8.95 -18.53 3.05
C SER A 348 -8.32 -19.88 3.39
N GLY A 349 -7.51 -20.43 2.48
CA GLY A 349 -6.62 -21.55 2.82
C GLY A 349 -5.54 -21.12 3.82
N THR A 350 -5.06 -19.88 3.64
CA THR A 350 -4.04 -19.20 4.45
C THR A 350 -4.50 -18.70 5.81
N ALA A 351 -5.63 -19.18 6.33
CA ALA A 351 -6.09 -18.95 7.70
C ALA A 351 -6.57 -20.27 8.36
N GLY A 352 -6.27 -20.45 9.65
CA GLY A 352 -6.60 -21.66 10.40
C GLY A 352 -8.07 -21.73 10.86
N ALA A 353 -8.28 -22.30 12.04
CA ALA A 353 -9.59 -22.39 12.68
C ALA A 353 -10.19 -21.00 12.96
N VAL A 354 -11.52 -20.88 12.90
CA VAL A 354 -12.26 -19.64 13.17
C VAL A 354 -13.68 -19.94 13.63
N THR A 355 -14.25 -19.07 14.47
CA THR A 355 -15.67 -19.15 14.87
C THR A 355 -16.50 -18.12 14.11
N VAL A 356 -17.62 -18.56 13.54
CA VAL A 356 -18.66 -17.71 12.93
C VAL A 356 -19.95 -17.90 13.73
N ARG A 357 -20.42 -16.86 14.42
CA ARG A 357 -21.56 -16.94 15.34
C ARG A 357 -22.67 -15.94 14.99
N ASN A 358 -23.94 -16.36 15.02
CA ASN A 358 -25.15 -15.54 14.89
C ASN A 358 -25.30 -14.72 13.59
N CYS A 359 -24.32 -14.74 12.68
CA CYS A 359 -24.36 -13.94 11.46
C CYS A 359 -25.56 -14.26 10.57
N ARG A 360 -26.02 -13.27 9.79
CA ARG A 360 -27.16 -13.40 8.88
C ARG A 360 -26.72 -13.09 7.44
N PHE A 361 -27.14 -13.92 6.49
CA PHE A 361 -26.81 -13.81 5.08
C PHE A 361 -28.09 -13.69 4.24
N ARG A 362 -28.15 -12.70 3.35
CA ARG A 362 -29.10 -12.61 2.23
C ARG A 362 -28.29 -12.61 0.93
N ASN A 363 -28.58 -13.53 0.03
CA ASN A 363 -27.84 -13.66 -1.23
C ASN A 363 -28.79 -13.88 -2.41
N GLU A 364 -28.82 -12.94 -3.33
CA GLU A 364 -29.70 -12.95 -4.51
C GLU A 364 -28.94 -13.33 -5.78
N THR A 365 -27.72 -13.85 -5.61
CA THR A 365 -26.82 -14.31 -6.69
C THR A 365 -26.55 -15.82 -6.63
N THR A 366 -25.75 -16.32 -7.58
CA THR A 366 -25.27 -17.70 -7.62
C THR A 366 -23.93 -17.92 -6.87
N HIS A 367 -23.31 -16.87 -6.33
CA HIS A 367 -22.03 -16.97 -5.64
C HIS A 367 -22.18 -17.52 -4.20
N PRO A 368 -21.11 -17.99 -3.52
CA PRO A 368 -21.23 -18.61 -2.20
C PRO A 368 -21.59 -17.63 -1.07
N SER A 369 -22.46 -18.03 -0.15
CA SER A 369 -22.77 -17.24 1.06
C SER A 369 -21.68 -17.41 2.12
N LEU A 370 -21.35 -18.65 2.51
CA LEU A 370 -20.20 -18.97 3.38
C LEU A 370 -19.35 -20.08 2.74
N PHE A 371 -18.07 -19.80 2.46
CA PHE A 371 -17.14 -20.79 1.90
C PHE A 371 -15.79 -20.80 2.64
N ALA A 372 -15.40 -21.96 3.18
CA ALA A 372 -14.08 -22.21 3.74
C ALA A 372 -13.25 -23.14 2.82
N ARG A 373 -12.12 -22.65 2.31
CA ARG A 373 -11.18 -23.42 1.47
C ARG A 373 -10.43 -24.48 2.28
N ASP A 374 -9.88 -25.46 1.55
CA ASP A 374 -8.83 -26.36 2.04
C ASP A 374 -7.66 -25.53 2.64
N PRO A 375 -7.14 -25.86 3.84
CA PRO A 375 -6.06 -25.10 4.48
C PRO A 375 -4.70 -25.26 3.77
N SER A 376 -3.96 -24.16 3.65
CA SER A 376 -2.59 -24.11 3.13
C SER A 376 -1.68 -23.34 4.10
N GLY A 377 -0.44 -23.80 4.29
CA GLY A 377 0.51 -23.22 5.24
C GLY A 377 0.20 -23.39 6.75
N ILE A 378 -1.00 -23.86 7.13
CA ILE A 378 -1.43 -23.88 8.54
C ILE A 378 -0.78 -25.01 9.34
N SER A 379 -0.12 -24.65 10.44
CA SER A 379 0.49 -25.58 11.41
C SER A 379 -0.39 -25.92 12.62
N GLY A 380 -1.44 -25.12 12.87
CA GLY A 380 -2.35 -25.26 14.01
C GLY A 380 -3.70 -25.92 13.67
N ALA A 381 -4.74 -25.55 14.43
CA ALA A 381 -6.11 -25.99 14.18
C ALA A 381 -6.66 -25.36 12.89
N THR A 382 -7.57 -26.07 12.20
CA THR A 382 -8.16 -25.64 10.92
C THR A 382 -9.69 -25.76 10.86
N ASP A 383 -10.32 -26.33 11.89
CA ASP A 383 -11.76 -26.52 11.99
C ASP A 383 -12.52 -25.19 12.09
N VAL A 384 -13.64 -25.10 11.36
CA VAL A 384 -14.55 -23.95 11.41
C VAL A 384 -15.73 -24.31 12.29
N THR A 385 -16.07 -23.43 13.23
CA THR A 385 -17.27 -23.55 14.05
C THR A 385 -18.30 -22.53 13.58
N VAL A 386 -19.43 -23.02 13.04
CA VAL A 386 -20.57 -22.20 12.64
C VAL A 386 -21.71 -22.42 13.64
N GLU A 387 -22.10 -21.37 14.36
CA GLU A 387 -23.07 -21.44 15.47
C GLU A 387 -24.17 -20.38 15.27
N GLY A 388 -25.45 -20.77 15.25
CA GLY A 388 -26.55 -19.78 15.19
C GLY A 388 -26.67 -18.97 13.89
N VAL A 389 -25.88 -19.29 12.86
CA VAL A 389 -25.87 -18.56 11.56
C VAL A 389 -27.16 -18.81 10.78
N ASN A 390 -27.64 -17.78 10.07
CA ASN A 390 -28.86 -17.81 9.27
C ASN A 390 -28.55 -17.41 7.83
N ILE A 391 -29.01 -18.20 6.85
CA ILE A 391 -28.75 -18.00 5.43
C ILE A 391 -30.07 -18.06 4.65
N THR A 392 -30.31 -17.07 3.80
CA THR A 392 -31.42 -17.05 2.84
C THR A 392 -30.87 -16.72 1.44
N ASP A 393 -30.83 -17.71 0.55
CA ASP A 393 -30.31 -17.53 -0.81
C ASP A 393 -31.41 -17.76 -1.88
N THR A 394 -31.78 -16.72 -2.63
CA THR A 394 -32.96 -16.70 -3.52
C THR A 394 -32.66 -17.01 -4.99
N ALA A 395 -31.37 -17.00 -5.39
CA ALA A 395 -30.94 -17.42 -6.73
C ALA A 395 -30.18 -18.76 -6.69
N GLY A 396 -29.11 -18.86 -5.88
CA GLY A 396 -28.49 -20.11 -5.42
C GLY A 396 -28.04 -21.11 -6.49
N ASP A 397 -26.73 -21.17 -6.81
CA ASP A 397 -26.21 -22.16 -7.77
C ASP A 397 -26.61 -23.60 -7.37
N PRO A 398 -27.30 -24.37 -8.24
CA PRO A 398 -27.74 -25.74 -7.97
C PRO A 398 -26.59 -26.75 -7.81
N ARG A 399 -25.33 -26.32 -7.94
CA ARG A 399 -24.11 -27.11 -7.75
C ARG A 399 -23.36 -26.78 -6.45
N ARG A 400 -23.87 -25.83 -5.64
CA ARG A 400 -23.21 -25.30 -4.43
C ARG A 400 -24.03 -25.52 -3.16
N GLY A 401 -23.36 -25.41 -2.02
CA GLY A 401 -23.98 -25.32 -0.70
C GLY A 401 -24.25 -23.88 -0.27
N GLY A 402 -25.12 -23.70 0.73
CA GLY A 402 -25.18 -22.46 1.53
C GLY A 402 -23.95 -22.28 2.43
N ILE A 403 -23.46 -23.41 2.96
CA ILE A 403 -22.18 -23.50 3.69
C ILE A 403 -21.31 -24.53 2.98
N GLU A 404 -20.20 -24.09 2.35
CA GLU A 404 -19.18 -24.96 1.76
C GLU A 404 -17.95 -25.05 2.68
N ILE A 405 -17.53 -26.25 3.08
CA ILE A 405 -16.32 -26.49 3.89
C ILE A 405 -15.47 -27.58 3.23
N VAL A 406 -14.23 -27.24 2.88
CA VAL A 406 -13.28 -28.13 2.21
C VAL A 406 -12.06 -28.38 3.11
N GLY A 407 -11.59 -29.63 3.20
CA GLY A 407 -10.38 -30.06 3.92
C GLY A 407 -10.42 -30.00 5.47
N ARG A 408 -11.22 -29.10 6.02
CA ARG A 408 -11.28 -28.72 7.45
C ARG A 408 -12.02 -29.77 8.29
N SER A 409 -11.34 -30.90 8.46
CA SER A 409 -11.75 -31.99 9.35
C SER A 409 -11.98 -31.49 10.79
N GLY A 410 -13.06 -31.96 11.43
CA GLY A 410 -13.49 -31.54 12.77
C GLY A 410 -14.52 -30.40 12.81
N SER A 411 -14.70 -29.66 11.71
CA SER A 411 -15.62 -28.51 11.62
C SER A 411 -17.07 -28.83 12.04
N SER A 412 -17.77 -27.82 12.54
CA SER A 412 -19.15 -27.97 13.02
C SER A 412 -20.09 -26.89 12.51
N VAL A 413 -21.34 -27.28 12.29
CA VAL A 413 -22.46 -26.39 11.97
C VAL A 413 -23.60 -26.73 12.95
N THR A 414 -23.95 -25.80 13.84
CA THR A 414 -24.91 -26.07 14.92
C THR A 414 -25.93 -24.96 15.10
N ASP A 415 -27.17 -25.36 15.38
CA ASP A 415 -28.28 -24.49 15.76
C ASP A 415 -28.53 -23.37 14.72
N SER A 416 -28.25 -23.68 13.44
CA SER A 416 -28.24 -22.75 12.31
C SER A 416 -29.53 -22.83 11.48
N CYS A 417 -29.77 -21.85 10.61
CA CYS A 417 -30.86 -21.87 9.64
C CYS A 417 -30.30 -21.67 8.22
N ILE A 418 -30.69 -22.53 7.27
CA ILE A 418 -30.35 -22.42 5.84
C ILE A 418 -31.65 -22.61 5.05
N ASP A 419 -31.99 -21.62 4.22
CA ASP A 419 -33.19 -21.55 3.40
C ASP A 419 -32.75 -21.12 1.99
N ARG A 420 -32.90 -21.99 0.99
CA ARG A 420 -32.38 -21.74 -0.37
C ARG A 420 -33.32 -22.21 -1.46
N ASP A 421 -33.55 -21.37 -2.46
CA ASP A 421 -34.28 -21.75 -3.68
C ASP A 421 -33.47 -22.67 -4.62
N GLY A 422 -32.14 -22.80 -4.40
CA GLY A 422 -31.24 -23.61 -5.24
C GLY A 422 -30.06 -24.24 -4.49
N GLY A 423 -29.69 -25.46 -4.88
CA GLY A 423 -28.50 -26.17 -4.37
C GLY A 423 -28.71 -26.96 -3.08
N ASP A 424 -27.60 -27.24 -2.40
CA ASP A 424 -27.50 -28.06 -1.19
C ASP A 424 -27.41 -27.19 0.08
N GLY A 425 -27.58 -27.82 1.25
CA GLY A 425 -27.50 -27.15 2.55
C GLY A 425 -26.06 -26.91 2.99
N VAL A 426 -25.47 -27.93 3.63
CA VAL A 426 -24.06 -27.93 4.07
C VAL A 426 -23.26 -28.91 3.20
N VAL A 427 -22.26 -28.44 2.47
CA VAL A 427 -21.38 -29.27 1.64
C VAL A 427 -20.04 -29.44 2.36
N LEU A 428 -19.70 -30.69 2.68
CA LEU A 428 -18.47 -31.07 3.37
C LEU A 428 -17.60 -31.89 2.41
N THR A 429 -16.47 -31.33 1.96
CA THR A 429 -15.52 -32.02 1.07
C THR A 429 -14.21 -32.32 1.83
N GLN A 430 -13.73 -33.56 1.75
CA GLN A 430 -12.52 -34.06 2.41
C GLN A 430 -12.43 -33.75 3.93
N SER A 431 -13.58 -33.49 4.57
CA SER A 431 -13.69 -32.98 5.94
C SER A 431 -14.22 -34.07 6.86
N SER A 432 -13.33 -34.76 7.56
CA SER A 432 -13.64 -35.91 8.41
C SER A 432 -13.92 -35.52 9.86
N GLY A 433 -14.84 -36.21 10.52
CA GLY A 433 -15.16 -36.01 11.94
C GLY A 433 -16.06 -34.80 12.24
N CYS A 434 -16.58 -34.15 11.20
CA CYS A 434 -17.43 -32.96 11.30
C CYS A 434 -18.80 -33.28 11.92
N THR A 435 -19.57 -32.24 12.29
CA THR A 435 -20.95 -32.45 12.80
C THR A 435 -21.92 -31.36 12.36
N VAL A 436 -23.12 -31.75 11.91
CA VAL A 436 -24.21 -30.83 11.56
C VAL A 436 -25.41 -31.13 12.46
N LYS A 437 -25.84 -30.20 13.33
CA LYS A 437 -26.88 -30.51 14.34
C LYS A 437 -27.84 -29.36 14.66
N ASN A 438 -29.05 -29.72 15.04
CA ASN A 438 -30.11 -28.80 15.51
C ASN A 438 -30.51 -27.72 14.50
N SER A 439 -30.11 -27.86 13.22
CA SER A 439 -30.29 -26.83 12.20
C SER A 439 -31.58 -27.02 11.39
N THR A 440 -32.19 -25.92 10.99
CA THR A 440 -33.20 -25.93 9.92
C THR A 440 -32.47 -25.81 8.59
N ILE A 441 -32.75 -26.71 7.65
CA ILE A 441 -32.13 -26.75 6.32
C ILE A 441 -33.22 -27.05 5.29
N ASP A 442 -33.83 -25.99 4.75
CA ASP A 442 -34.87 -26.04 3.71
C ASP A 442 -34.20 -25.75 2.36
N VAL A 443 -33.97 -26.80 1.57
CA VAL A 443 -33.22 -26.74 0.30
C VAL A 443 -33.79 -27.76 -0.70
N PRO A 444 -33.70 -27.53 -2.02
CA PRO A 444 -34.14 -28.48 -3.03
C PRO A 444 -33.18 -29.68 -3.22
N GLY A 445 -31.90 -29.52 -2.84
CA GLY A 445 -30.87 -30.55 -2.88
C GLY A 445 -30.83 -31.45 -1.64
N GLU A 446 -29.63 -31.89 -1.26
CA GLU A 446 -29.39 -32.63 -0.02
C GLU A 446 -29.02 -31.67 1.13
N THR A 447 -29.60 -31.90 2.31
CA THR A 447 -29.36 -31.04 3.50
C THR A 447 -27.89 -31.04 3.97
N VAL A 448 -27.19 -32.17 3.80
CA VAL A 448 -25.77 -32.33 4.11
C VAL A 448 -25.14 -33.27 3.09
N VAL A 449 -24.12 -32.81 2.37
CA VAL A 449 -23.37 -33.59 1.37
C VAL A 449 -21.98 -33.93 1.90
N GLU A 450 -21.53 -35.17 1.73
CA GLU A 450 -20.27 -35.70 2.27
C GLU A 450 -19.31 -36.23 1.19
N ASN A 451 -18.57 -35.33 0.54
CA ASN A 451 -17.64 -35.64 -0.55
C ASN A 451 -16.27 -36.11 -0.01
N GLY A 452 -16.13 -37.41 0.24
CA GLY A 452 -14.91 -37.96 0.87
C GLY A 452 -14.76 -37.59 2.36
N SER A 453 -15.88 -37.20 2.97
CA SER A 453 -15.98 -36.67 4.34
C SER A 453 -16.52 -37.73 5.31
N GLY A 454 -16.80 -37.32 6.55
CA GLY A 454 -17.50 -38.16 7.52
C GLY A 454 -18.13 -37.35 8.65
N ALA A 455 -19.44 -37.11 8.58
CA ALA A 455 -20.16 -36.21 9.46
C ALA A 455 -21.11 -36.93 10.44
N ALA A 456 -21.28 -36.34 11.63
CA ALA A 456 -22.26 -36.77 12.63
C ALA A 456 -23.51 -35.86 12.61
N THR A 457 -24.43 -36.15 11.69
CA THR A 457 -25.64 -35.35 11.45
C THR A 457 -26.81 -35.77 12.36
N SER A 458 -27.46 -34.82 13.05
CA SER A 458 -28.62 -35.14 13.91
C SER A 458 -29.51 -33.94 14.25
N GLY A 459 -30.83 -34.11 14.18
CA GLY A 459 -31.78 -33.06 14.55
C GLY A 459 -31.88 -31.96 13.48
N ILE A 460 -31.96 -32.37 12.21
CA ILE A 460 -32.17 -31.45 11.09
C ILE A 460 -33.66 -31.37 10.79
N GLU A 461 -34.20 -30.15 10.68
CA GLU A 461 -35.57 -29.90 10.22
C GLU A 461 -35.53 -29.43 8.76
N THR A 462 -36.33 -30.05 7.89
CA THR A 462 -36.27 -29.84 6.42
C THR A 462 -37.43 -28.98 5.92
N SER A 463 -37.79 -27.96 6.69
CA SER A 463 -38.82 -26.97 6.35
C SER A 463 -38.77 -25.79 7.32
N GLY A 464 -38.76 -24.54 6.85
CA GLY A 464 -38.72 -23.39 7.77
C GLY A 464 -38.86 -22.01 7.13
N SER A 465 -38.20 -21.03 7.75
CA SER A 465 -38.01 -19.67 7.24
C SER A 465 -36.91 -19.01 8.05
N CYS A 466 -35.81 -18.57 7.42
CA CYS A 466 -34.67 -18.05 8.17
C CYS A 466 -34.78 -16.54 8.50
N PRO A 467 -34.22 -16.09 9.65
CA PRO A 467 -34.08 -14.67 9.96
C PRO A 467 -33.18 -13.95 8.94
N LEU A 468 -33.76 -13.00 8.21
CA LEU A 468 -33.02 -12.12 7.30
C LEU A 468 -32.14 -11.09 8.05
N PRO A 469 -31.09 -10.57 7.40
CA PRO A 469 -30.43 -9.32 7.79
C PRO A 469 -31.42 -8.17 8.04
N SER A 470 -31.04 -7.23 8.90
CA SER A 470 -31.82 -6.02 9.16
C SER A 470 -31.59 -5.00 8.06
N ALA A 471 -32.58 -4.83 7.16
CA ALA A 471 -32.53 -3.91 6.02
C ALA A 471 -32.60 -2.41 6.39
N SER A 472 -31.89 -2.00 7.45
CA SER A 472 -31.91 -0.64 7.98
C SER A 472 -30.59 -0.30 8.69
N GLY A 473 -29.57 0.08 7.91
CA GLY A 473 -28.32 0.68 8.41
C GLY A 473 -28.50 2.10 8.96
N SER A 474 -29.62 2.39 9.62
CA SER A 474 -29.99 3.72 10.14
C SER A 474 -31.09 3.61 11.19
N ASP A 475 -30.71 3.21 12.41
CA ASP A 475 -31.02 4.00 13.62
C ASP A 475 -30.29 3.43 14.85
N GLY A 476 -29.61 4.31 15.60
CA GLY A 476 -28.83 3.95 16.81
C GLY A 476 -29.69 3.62 18.04
N GLY A 477 -30.55 2.59 17.95
CA GLY A 477 -31.57 2.25 18.94
C GLY A 477 -31.20 1.13 19.91
N SER A 478 -30.26 1.36 20.84
CA SER A 478 -29.85 0.35 21.83
C SER A 478 -31.02 -0.09 22.74
N SER A 479 -31.55 -1.28 22.49
CA SER A 479 -32.61 -1.92 23.29
C SER A 479 -32.03 -3.07 24.13
N GLY A 480 -31.26 -2.70 25.16
CA GLY A 480 -30.62 -3.65 26.07
C GLY A 480 -31.61 -4.56 26.82
N SER A 481 -31.83 -5.77 26.29
CA SER A 481 -32.71 -6.77 26.91
C SER A 481 -32.01 -7.46 28.10
N THR A 482 -32.22 -6.93 29.30
CA THR A 482 -31.74 -7.55 30.54
C THR A 482 -32.69 -8.64 31.01
N ASP A 483 -32.58 -9.84 30.43
CA ASP A 483 -33.47 -10.96 30.77
C ASP A 483 -32.82 -11.95 31.76
N ARG A 484 -33.35 -12.01 32.99
CA ARG A 484 -33.14 -13.09 33.96
C ARG A 484 -34.39 -13.30 34.82
N PRO A 485 -34.67 -14.55 35.25
CA PRO A 485 -35.97 -15.15 34.97
C PRO A 485 -37.00 -15.08 36.11
N GLU A 486 -38.24 -15.43 35.75
CA GLU A 486 -39.41 -15.49 36.64
C GLU A 486 -39.27 -16.44 37.85
N GLU A 487 -39.86 -16.06 38.99
CA GLU A 487 -40.51 -17.01 39.92
C GLU A 487 -41.84 -16.45 40.49
N SER A 488 -42.94 -17.11 40.10
CA SER A 488 -44.18 -17.36 40.88
C SER A 488 -45.07 -16.23 41.44
N GLU A 489 -46.29 -16.19 40.88
CA GLU A 489 -47.62 -16.27 41.55
C GLU A 489 -48.14 -15.19 42.54
N GLU A 490 -49.31 -14.66 42.14
CA GLU A 490 -50.47 -14.27 42.96
C GLU A 490 -50.43 -12.93 43.76
N PRO A 491 -51.59 -12.29 44.03
CA PRO A 491 -51.68 -10.82 43.90
C PRO A 491 -52.37 -10.08 45.07
N ASP A 492 -52.71 -8.81 44.79
CA ASP A 492 -53.85 -8.01 45.29
C ASP A 492 -53.60 -7.00 46.44
N ASP A 493 -54.55 -6.07 46.53
CA ASP A 493 -54.86 -5.08 47.56
C ASP A 493 -54.03 -3.77 47.70
N THR A 494 -54.79 -2.66 47.68
CA THR A 494 -54.59 -1.34 48.32
C THR A 494 -53.56 -0.32 47.76
N GLU A 495 -53.81 1.00 47.84
CA GLU A 495 -55.06 1.83 47.76
C GLU A 495 -54.65 3.32 47.80
N GLU A 496 -55.54 4.23 47.36
CA GLU A 496 -55.48 5.71 47.58
C GLU A 496 -54.26 6.45 46.94
N SER A 497 -54.25 7.75 46.64
CA SER A 497 -55.25 8.85 46.60
C SER A 497 -54.58 10.00 45.82
N ASP A 498 -55.15 10.54 44.73
CA ASP A 498 -56.06 11.71 44.68
C ASP A 498 -55.32 13.04 44.36
N ASP A 499 -56.12 14.07 44.05
CA ASP A 499 -55.84 15.51 43.91
C ASP A 499 -54.89 15.95 42.77
N GLU A 500 -55.38 16.62 41.71
CA GLU A 500 -55.96 17.99 41.65
C GLU A 500 -54.90 19.11 41.73
N GLU A 501 -55.01 20.26 41.06
CA GLU A 501 -55.64 20.65 39.77
C GLU A 501 -55.24 22.14 39.53
N GLU A 502 -55.21 22.61 38.27
CA GLU A 502 -55.20 24.05 37.88
C GLU A 502 -54.04 24.91 38.50
N SER A 503 -53.90 26.23 38.31
CA SER A 503 -54.65 27.26 37.56
C SER A 503 -53.65 28.28 36.96
N GLU A 504 -53.65 28.53 35.64
CA GLU A 504 -54.36 29.63 34.94
C GLU A 504 -53.57 30.97 34.81
N GLU A 505 -53.99 31.76 33.80
CA GLU A 505 -53.81 33.20 33.56
C GLU A 505 -52.41 33.81 33.24
N ASN A 506 -52.27 34.79 32.32
CA ASN A 506 -53.05 35.13 31.10
C ASN A 506 -52.31 36.20 30.21
N ASP A 507 -52.96 36.59 29.11
CA ASP A 507 -53.03 37.93 28.48
C ASP A 507 -51.99 38.42 27.43
N THR A 508 -52.45 38.46 26.15
CA THR A 508 -52.35 39.58 25.17
C THR A 508 -50.97 39.95 24.55
N GLU A 509 -50.81 40.55 23.36
CA GLU A 509 -51.64 41.06 22.21
C GLU A 509 -50.63 41.25 21.01
N GLU A 510 -50.90 41.29 19.69
CA GLU A 510 -52.08 41.28 18.79
C GLU A 510 -51.58 40.93 17.34
N SER A 511 -52.43 40.40 16.43
CA SER A 511 -52.32 40.38 14.92
C SER A 511 -51.31 39.43 14.20
N GLU A 512 -51.56 38.88 12.98
CA GLU A 512 -52.78 38.78 12.13
C GLU A 512 -52.63 37.69 11.01
N GLU A 513 -53.74 37.01 10.63
CA GLU A 513 -54.07 36.22 9.41
C GLU A 513 -53.06 35.13 8.88
N GLU A 514 -53.36 33.81 8.79
CA GLU A 514 -54.43 33.06 8.04
C GLU A 514 -54.17 32.99 6.51
N SER A 515 -54.42 31.90 5.75
CA SER A 515 -55.25 30.69 6.01
C SER A 515 -54.74 29.40 5.30
N ASP A 516 -55.44 28.29 5.53
CA ASP A 516 -55.26 26.94 4.95
C ASP A 516 -55.40 26.82 3.42
N ASP A 517 -54.94 25.68 2.88
CA ASP A 517 -55.64 24.91 1.81
C ASP A 517 -55.27 23.41 1.94
N GLU A 518 -56.19 22.49 1.62
CA GLU A 518 -56.09 21.03 1.86
C GLU A 518 -56.70 20.23 0.68
N GLU A 519 -56.39 18.93 0.60
CA GLU A 519 -57.07 17.84 -0.16
C GLU A 519 -56.91 17.67 -1.71
N SER A 520 -56.52 16.44 -2.06
CA SER A 520 -57.11 15.55 -3.09
C SER A 520 -56.84 15.69 -4.62
N ASP A 521 -56.24 14.61 -5.15
CA ASP A 521 -56.76 13.65 -6.16
C ASP A 521 -56.85 13.90 -7.69
N GLU A 522 -56.35 12.86 -8.38
CA GLU A 522 -56.76 12.18 -9.64
C GLU A 522 -56.64 12.85 -11.06
N GLU A 523 -55.86 12.13 -11.88
CA GLU A 523 -56.01 11.71 -13.31
C GLU A 523 -56.79 12.53 -14.38
N GLU A 524 -56.33 12.45 -15.64
CA GLU A 524 -57.07 11.85 -16.79
C GLU A 524 -56.10 11.60 -17.99
N GLU A 525 -56.42 10.62 -18.86
CA GLU A 525 -55.63 10.26 -20.06
C GLU A 525 -56.23 10.77 -21.40
N SER A 526 -55.37 10.93 -22.41
CA SER A 526 -55.60 10.70 -23.87
C SER A 526 -56.78 11.34 -24.64
N GLU A 527 -56.49 11.92 -25.82
CA GLU A 527 -57.13 11.53 -27.10
C GLU A 527 -56.37 12.12 -28.33
N ASP A 528 -56.45 11.44 -29.48
CA ASP A 528 -55.58 11.58 -30.67
C ASP A 528 -55.97 12.70 -31.68
N GLY A 529 -55.20 12.83 -32.80
CA GLY A 529 -55.88 12.91 -34.12
C GLY A 529 -55.39 13.82 -35.28
N ASP A 530 -54.20 13.56 -35.84
CA ASP A 530 -53.98 13.27 -37.30
C ASP A 530 -54.07 14.32 -38.47
N SER A 531 -53.38 13.98 -39.57
CA SER A 531 -53.46 14.34 -41.02
C SER A 531 -52.67 15.53 -41.64
N ASP A 532 -51.63 15.16 -42.44
CA ASP A 532 -51.29 15.49 -43.85
C ASP A 532 -51.28 16.98 -44.36
N ASP A 533 -50.43 17.45 -45.30
CA ASP A 533 -49.98 16.84 -46.58
C ASP A 533 -48.89 17.68 -47.33
N GLU A 534 -48.12 17.03 -48.22
CA GLU A 534 -47.37 17.46 -49.45
C GLU A 534 -46.67 18.86 -49.64
N GLU A 535 -45.41 18.84 -50.15
CA GLU A 535 -44.94 19.47 -51.43
C GLU A 535 -43.41 19.29 -51.65
N ALA A 536 -42.94 19.33 -52.91
CA ALA A 536 -41.62 18.76 -53.32
C ALA A 536 -40.61 19.71 -54.01
N ASN A 537 -39.33 19.31 -54.09
CA ASN A 537 -38.38 19.77 -55.13
C ASN A 537 -37.16 18.81 -55.36
N GLU A 538 -36.44 18.98 -56.48
CA GLU A 538 -35.53 17.98 -57.08
C GLU A 538 -34.01 18.14 -56.80
N GLY A 539 -33.26 17.02 -56.86
CA GLY A 539 -32.09 16.90 -57.76
C GLY A 539 -30.73 16.40 -57.22
N GLY A 540 -30.28 15.21 -57.66
CA GLY A 540 -28.86 14.79 -57.63
C GLY A 540 -28.59 13.27 -57.53
N GLU A 541 -28.08 12.65 -58.61
CA GLU A 541 -27.64 11.23 -58.73
C GLU A 541 -26.09 11.13 -58.82
N PRO A 542 -25.45 9.93 -58.92
CA PRO A 542 -25.50 8.75 -58.04
C PRO A 542 -24.10 8.09 -57.81
N SER A 543 -24.03 6.94 -57.11
CA SER A 543 -23.11 5.84 -57.47
C SER A 543 -23.50 4.49 -56.83
N ASP A 544 -23.79 3.50 -57.66
CA ASP A 544 -24.21 2.12 -57.36
C ASP A 544 -22.97 1.16 -57.24
N GLU A 545 -22.99 -0.16 -57.02
CA GLU A 545 -24.01 -1.25 -57.10
C GLU A 545 -23.84 -2.31 -55.98
N GLU A 546 -24.82 -3.23 -55.83
CA GLU A 546 -24.82 -4.41 -54.92
C GLU A 546 -24.78 -5.76 -55.69
N SER A 547 -24.58 -6.88 -54.96
CA SER A 547 -25.24 -8.20 -55.19
C SER A 547 -24.80 -9.18 -54.08
N GLU A 548 -25.67 -9.74 -53.22
CA GLU A 548 -26.77 -10.73 -53.42
C GLU A 548 -26.34 -12.22 -53.55
N GLU A 549 -26.29 -12.90 -52.40
CA GLU A 549 -27.17 -14.03 -51.97
C GLU A 549 -27.29 -15.41 -52.68
N ALA A 550 -27.75 -16.38 -51.85
CA ALA A 550 -28.58 -17.57 -52.15
C ALA A 550 -28.00 -19.02 -52.31
N GLU A 551 -27.89 -19.72 -51.16
CA GLU A 551 -28.71 -20.91 -50.76
C GLU A 551 -28.61 -22.36 -51.33
N SER A 552 -28.92 -23.30 -50.40
CA SER A 552 -29.61 -24.63 -50.51
C SER A 552 -28.91 -26.02 -50.71
N ASP A 553 -29.28 -26.93 -49.77
CA ASP A 553 -29.69 -28.35 -49.86
C ASP A 553 -28.74 -29.59 -50.03
N GLU A 554 -28.67 -30.39 -48.93
CA GLU A 554 -29.04 -31.83 -48.79
C GLU A 554 -28.35 -32.98 -49.57
N SER A 555 -27.83 -34.01 -48.85
CA SER A 555 -28.35 -35.42 -48.87
C SER A 555 -27.48 -36.47 -48.10
N GLU A 556 -28.03 -37.68 -47.89
CA GLU A 556 -27.66 -38.70 -46.87
C GLU A 556 -26.61 -39.79 -47.28
N SER A 557 -26.03 -40.51 -46.29
CA SER A 557 -26.27 -41.96 -45.99
C SER A 557 -25.07 -42.87 -45.59
N GLU A 558 -25.27 -43.70 -44.53
CA GLU A 558 -24.70 -45.03 -44.15
C GLU A 558 -23.15 -45.32 -44.25
N ASN A 559 -22.48 -46.10 -43.39
CA ASN A 559 -22.85 -47.35 -42.70
C ASN A 559 -21.86 -47.74 -41.54
N ALA A 560 -22.18 -48.77 -40.75
CA ALA A 560 -21.63 -49.05 -39.41
C ALA A 560 -20.54 -50.15 -39.26
N SER A 561 -20.10 -50.36 -38.00
CA SER A 561 -19.45 -51.57 -37.41
C SER A 561 -17.92 -51.71 -37.60
N ASN A 562 -17.15 -52.40 -36.74
CA ASN A 562 -17.44 -53.23 -35.54
C ASN A 562 -16.17 -53.43 -34.66
N GLU A 563 -16.32 -53.81 -33.37
CA GLU A 563 -15.43 -54.70 -32.53
C GLU A 563 -13.87 -54.57 -32.56
N SER A 564 -13.07 -54.89 -31.53
CA SER A 564 -13.23 -55.25 -30.10
C SER A 564 -11.84 -55.58 -29.48
N GLU A 565 -11.76 -55.75 -28.15
CA GLU A 565 -10.69 -56.48 -27.41
C GLU A 565 -9.26 -55.90 -27.45
N ASN A 566 -8.32 -56.24 -26.55
CA ASN A 566 -8.33 -56.56 -25.11
C ASN A 566 -6.85 -56.66 -24.63
N ASP A 567 -6.61 -56.76 -23.31
CA ASP A 567 -5.38 -57.32 -22.69
C ASP A 567 -4.03 -56.56 -22.86
N THR A 568 -3.05 -56.63 -21.93
CA THR A 568 -3.10 -56.92 -20.48
C THR A 568 -1.79 -56.47 -19.80
N ALA A 569 -1.86 -56.23 -18.50
CA ALA A 569 -0.79 -55.83 -17.55
C ALA A 569 0.66 -56.33 -17.77
N GLY A 570 1.62 -55.39 -17.67
CA GLY A 570 2.34 -55.09 -16.42
C GLY A 570 3.48 -56.01 -15.92
N ASN A 571 4.25 -55.49 -14.96
CA ASN A 571 4.74 -56.15 -13.72
C ASN A 571 6.02 -55.47 -13.16
N ALA A 572 6.08 -55.25 -11.85
CA ALA A 572 7.24 -54.70 -11.14
C ALA A 572 8.28 -55.77 -10.73
N THR A 573 9.52 -55.36 -10.44
CA THR A 573 10.37 -56.04 -9.44
C THR A 573 11.39 -55.08 -8.82
N ALA A 574 11.79 -55.30 -7.56
CA ALA A 574 12.70 -54.44 -6.80
C ALA A 574 13.89 -55.23 -6.21
N GLY A 575 14.96 -54.55 -5.76
CA GLY A 575 15.94 -55.20 -4.86
C GLY A 575 17.36 -54.60 -4.68
N GLY A 576 17.49 -53.47 -3.99
CA GLY A 576 18.37 -53.29 -2.80
C GLY A 576 19.92 -53.18 -2.89
N SER A 577 20.45 -52.19 -2.13
CA SER A 577 21.66 -52.23 -1.25
C SER A 577 23.04 -52.61 -1.82
N VAL A 578 24.19 -51.98 -1.52
CA VAL A 578 24.68 -50.80 -0.73
C VAL A 578 26.05 -50.42 -1.36
N ASP A 579 26.72 -49.27 -1.17
CA ASP A 579 27.24 -48.59 0.04
C ASP A 579 27.56 -47.10 -0.30
N ALA A 580 28.00 -46.29 0.68
CA ALA A 580 28.11 -44.83 0.59
C ALA A 580 29.47 -44.26 0.13
N ASP A 581 29.45 -43.02 -0.39
CA ASP A 581 30.46 -41.97 -0.17
C ASP A 581 29.78 -40.57 -0.23
N ALA A 582 30.50 -39.46 0.00
CA ALA A 582 29.90 -38.14 0.26
C ALA A 582 30.21 -37.00 -0.75
N SER A 583 29.18 -36.19 -1.03
CA SER A 583 29.07 -34.80 -1.55
C SER A 583 27.67 -34.30 -1.11
N ALA A 584 27.36 -33.03 -0.80
CA ALA A 584 27.71 -31.73 -1.40
C ALA A 584 26.89 -31.40 -2.68
N GLU A 585 26.52 -30.12 -2.80
CA GLU A 585 25.72 -29.42 -3.83
C GLU A 585 24.17 -29.43 -3.73
N SER A 586 23.61 -28.23 -3.97
CA SER A 586 22.27 -27.84 -4.48
C SER A 586 21.00 -28.46 -3.86
N ASP A 587 20.26 -27.62 -3.12
CA ASP A 587 18.79 -27.70 -3.02
C ASP A 587 18.20 -26.62 -3.97
N GLU A 588 17.61 -27.03 -5.09
CA GLU A 588 16.73 -26.20 -5.93
C GLU A 588 15.30 -26.74 -5.74
N ASP A 589 14.39 -25.94 -5.20
CA ASP A 589 12.98 -26.31 -4.98
C ASP A 589 12.07 -25.21 -5.52
N THR A 590 11.71 -25.30 -6.80
CA THR A 590 10.80 -24.36 -7.47
C THR A 590 9.36 -24.88 -7.41
N SER A 591 8.51 -24.22 -6.63
CA SER A 591 7.08 -24.52 -6.56
C SER A 591 6.28 -23.59 -7.47
N ASP A 592 6.00 -24.09 -8.67
CA ASP A 592 5.09 -23.52 -9.67
C ASP A 592 3.65 -23.41 -9.11
N ASP A 593 3.07 -22.21 -9.14
CA ASP A 593 1.67 -21.92 -8.79
C ASP A 593 1.10 -21.09 -9.95
N SER A 594 0.47 -21.76 -10.92
CA SER A 594 -0.04 -21.17 -12.16
C SER A 594 -1.46 -21.65 -12.50
N ASP A 595 -2.26 -20.78 -13.12
CA ASP A 595 -3.72 -20.94 -13.25
C ASP A 595 -4.16 -22.03 -14.26
N ASP A 596 -5.15 -22.84 -13.86
CA ASP A 596 -5.86 -23.79 -14.73
C ASP A 596 -7.16 -23.18 -15.31
N SER A 597 -7.27 -23.14 -16.64
CA SER A 597 -8.54 -22.88 -17.34
C SER A 597 -8.61 -23.68 -18.66
N ASP A 598 -9.69 -24.45 -18.85
CA ASP A 598 -9.75 -25.59 -19.78
C ASP A 598 -9.79 -25.31 -21.30
N ASP A 599 -9.19 -26.24 -22.04
CA ASP A 599 -9.55 -26.81 -23.36
C ASP A 599 -9.88 -25.93 -24.59
N SER A 600 -9.04 -26.08 -25.64
CA SER A 600 -9.51 -26.55 -26.97
C SER A 600 -8.39 -27.09 -27.89
N ASP A 601 -8.52 -28.32 -28.39
CA ASP A 601 -7.70 -28.93 -29.47
C ASP A 601 -7.95 -28.25 -30.86
N ASP A 602 -7.26 -28.53 -32.00
CA ASP A 602 -6.46 -29.71 -32.42
C ASP A 602 -5.56 -29.41 -33.67
N SER A 603 -4.57 -30.29 -33.91
CA SER A 603 -4.07 -30.80 -35.22
C SER A 603 -3.10 -30.02 -36.15
N ASP A 604 -1.90 -30.60 -36.30
CA ASP A 604 -1.14 -30.97 -37.55
C ASP A 604 -0.92 -29.94 -38.71
N ASP A 605 0.13 -30.00 -39.56
CA ASP A 605 0.85 -31.18 -40.10
C ASP A 605 2.32 -30.82 -40.52
N SER A 606 2.95 -31.63 -41.39
CA SER A 606 4.38 -31.99 -41.32
C SER A 606 5.30 -31.65 -42.52
N GLU A 607 6.62 -31.59 -42.23
CA GLU A 607 7.78 -32.10 -43.01
C GLU A 607 8.10 -31.66 -44.48
N THR A 608 9.36 -31.22 -44.68
CA THR A 608 10.34 -31.59 -45.76
C THR A 608 10.55 -30.85 -47.11
N ASP A 609 11.86 -30.72 -47.42
CA ASP A 609 12.59 -30.93 -48.70
C ASP A 609 12.74 -29.87 -49.83
N THR A 610 13.93 -29.21 -49.82
CA THR A 610 14.81 -28.86 -50.99
C THR A 610 14.35 -27.78 -52.00
N SER A 611 15.19 -27.07 -52.79
CA SER A 611 16.56 -27.34 -53.30
C SER A 611 17.34 -26.09 -53.83
N ASP A 612 18.67 -26.06 -53.62
CA ASP A 612 19.81 -25.68 -54.51
C ASP A 612 19.91 -24.38 -55.39
N ASP A 613 21.20 -24.06 -55.68
CA ASP A 613 21.78 -23.18 -56.75
C ASP A 613 21.70 -21.62 -56.60
N THR A 614 22.71 -20.79 -56.93
CA THR A 614 24.02 -20.98 -57.62
C THR A 614 25.06 -19.85 -57.35
N SER A 615 26.39 -20.16 -57.32
CA SER A 615 27.59 -19.42 -57.89
C SER A 615 27.83 -17.88 -57.72
N SER A 616 29.04 -17.26 -57.71
CA SER A 616 30.50 -17.67 -57.70
C SER A 616 31.46 -16.43 -57.77
N GLU A 617 32.78 -16.62 -57.54
CA GLU A 617 33.96 -15.77 -57.99
C GLU A 617 34.05 -14.31 -57.42
N ASP A 618 35.14 -13.51 -57.33
CA ASP A 618 36.63 -13.52 -57.56
C ASP A 618 37.21 -12.20 -56.91
N ASP A 619 38.49 -11.94 -56.52
CA ASP A 619 39.71 -12.73 -56.23
C ASP A 619 40.87 -11.85 -55.58
N GLU A 620 41.74 -12.45 -54.75
CA GLU A 620 43.19 -12.14 -54.41
C GLU A 620 43.81 -10.87 -53.69
N SER A 621 44.81 -11.16 -52.81
CA SER A 621 46.13 -10.49 -52.55
C SER A 621 46.29 -9.14 -51.76
N SER A 622 47.01 -9.07 -50.61
CA SER A 622 48.48 -8.88 -50.35
C SER A 622 48.92 -7.40 -50.09
N ASP A 623 50.03 -6.98 -49.43
CA ASP A 623 51.29 -7.61 -48.96
C ASP A 623 52.00 -6.78 -47.81
N SER A 624 52.95 -7.40 -47.08
CA SER A 624 54.10 -6.92 -46.21
C SER A 624 54.13 -5.55 -45.47
N GLY A 625 54.87 -5.36 -44.35
CA GLY A 625 55.68 -6.27 -43.50
C GLY A 625 56.88 -5.59 -42.77
N SER A 626 57.49 -6.26 -41.76
CA SER A 626 58.78 -5.96 -41.06
C SER A 626 58.85 -4.70 -40.14
N GLU A 627 59.65 -4.63 -39.06
CA GLU A 627 60.57 -5.59 -38.38
C GLU A 627 60.99 -5.18 -36.94
N SER A 628 61.41 -6.17 -36.12
CA SER A 628 62.48 -6.18 -35.07
C SER A 628 62.71 -4.96 -34.14
N GLY A 629 62.75 -5.08 -32.80
CA GLY A 629 63.70 -5.85 -31.94
C GLY A 629 64.47 -4.86 -31.01
N SER A 630 65.31 -5.17 -30.02
CA SER A 630 65.77 -6.38 -29.26
C SER A 630 66.43 -5.83 -27.94
N GLU A 631 67.17 -6.49 -27.02
CA GLU A 631 67.88 -7.78 -26.94
C GLU A 631 68.28 -8.07 -25.45
N GLU A 632 67.83 -9.19 -24.84
CA GLU A 632 68.43 -10.00 -23.72
C GLU A 632 68.81 -9.37 -22.34
N GLU A 633 68.30 -9.89 -21.20
CA GLU A 633 68.82 -10.94 -20.27
C GLU A 633 70.10 -10.65 -19.43
N THR A 634 70.06 -10.89 -18.10
CA THR A 634 70.79 -11.98 -17.37
C THR A 634 70.68 -11.89 -15.83
N GLU A 635 70.89 -13.03 -15.15
CA GLU A 635 70.73 -13.27 -13.69
C GLU A 635 72.05 -13.08 -12.87
N ASP A 636 72.00 -12.99 -11.52
CA ASP A 636 72.68 -13.93 -10.56
C ASP A 636 72.60 -13.50 -9.05
N GLU A 637 72.33 -14.48 -8.16
CA GLU A 637 72.46 -14.65 -6.68
C GLU A 637 72.74 -13.50 -5.66
N GLY A 638 72.15 -13.59 -4.43
CA GLY A 638 72.98 -13.43 -3.19
C GLY A 638 72.52 -12.72 -1.89
N SER A 639 71.37 -13.06 -1.26
CA SER A 639 71.05 -13.06 0.21
C SER A 639 71.52 -11.95 1.22
N ASP A 640 70.59 -11.42 2.03
CA ASP A 640 70.61 -11.47 3.53
C ASP A 640 69.20 -11.13 4.12
N ASP A 641 68.89 -11.56 5.34
CA ASP A 641 67.55 -11.48 5.97
C ASP A 641 67.33 -10.23 6.86
N SER A 642 66.16 -9.58 6.77
CA SER A 642 65.39 -8.99 7.89
C SER A 642 64.04 -8.44 7.41
N ALA A 643 62.93 -8.81 8.07
CA ALA A 643 61.57 -8.45 7.65
C ALA A 643 60.91 -7.39 8.56
N SER A 644 60.10 -6.50 7.96
CA SER A 644 58.70 -6.25 8.34
C SER A 644 58.07 -5.14 7.48
N ASP A 645 57.02 -5.49 6.74
CA ASP A 645 55.82 -4.72 6.40
C ASP A 645 55.96 -3.25 5.96
N ALA A 646 55.84 -3.04 4.65
CA ALA A 646 55.23 -1.86 4.02
C ALA A 646 54.91 -2.21 2.55
N GLU A 647 53.64 -2.41 2.22
CA GLU A 647 53.22 -2.47 0.81
C GLU A 647 53.32 -1.08 0.16
N THR A 648 53.39 -1.06 -1.17
CA THR A 648 53.70 0.17 -1.93
C THR A 648 52.41 0.75 -2.50
N SER A 649 52.16 2.05 -2.29
CA SER A 649 50.97 2.74 -2.82
C SER A 649 50.92 2.70 -4.35
N GLY A 650 49.72 2.93 -4.90
CA GLY A 650 49.62 3.39 -6.28
C GLY A 650 50.41 4.69 -6.48
N ALA A 651 50.72 4.98 -7.74
CA ALA A 651 51.31 6.23 -8.15
C ALA A 651 50.27 6.99 -8.96
N LEU A 652 49.68 8.02 -8.35
CA LEU A 652 48.74 8.94 -9.00
C LEU A 652 49.44 9.61 -10.19
N SER A 653 49.25 9.03 -11.37
CA SER A 653 49.98 9.36 -12.59
C SER A 653 49.30 10.42 -13.42
N ASN A 654 47.99 10.58 -13.23
CA ASN A 654 47.15 11.53 -13.95
C ASN A 654 46.84 12.74 -13.08
N THR A 655 46.54 13.88 -13.70
CA THR A 655 46.08 15.09 -13.02
C THR A 655 44.93 15.74 -13.78
N LEU A 656 43.85 16.11 -13.09
CA LEU A 656 42.75 16.90 -13.65
C LEU A 656 42.80 18.31 -13.05
N TYR A 657 42.62 19.33 -13.88
CA TYR A 657 42.64 20.74 -13.49
C TYR A 657 41.42 21.44 -14.10
N ILE A 658 40.58 22.05 -13.28
CA ILE A 658 39.26 22.57 -13.66
C ILE A 658 39.17 24.03 -13.22
N THR A 659 38.77 24.95 -14.11
CA THR A 659 38.74 26.39 -13.78
C THR A 659 37.50 27.09 -14.33
N SER A 660 36.98 28.08 -13.59
CA SER A 660 35.87 28.93 -14.04
C SER A 660 35.90 30.33 -13.42
N GLU A 661 35.41 31.33 -14.15
CA GLU A 661 35.12 32.68 -13.62
C GLU A 661 33.67 32.82 -13.10
N GLU A 662 32.80 31.81 -13.29
CA GLU A 662 31.40 31.80 -12.86
C GLU A 662 31.16 30.77 -11.74
N VAL A 663 29.90 30.38 -11.48
CA VAL A 663 29.57 29.30 -10.54
C VAL A 663 29.27 28.03 -11.34
N SER A 664 30.07 26.98 -11.11
CA SER A 664 29.97 25.69 -11.81
C SER A 664 30.22 24.55 -10.80
N PRO A 665 29.16 23.90 -10.24
CA PRO A 665 29.31 22.62 -9.55
C PRO A 665 29.75 21.52 -10.52
N TYR A 666 30.53 20.55 -10.03
CA TYR A 666 31.01 19.42 -10.82
C TYR A 666 31.19 18.16 -9.97
N THR A 667 31.05 17.01 -10.62
CA THR A 667 31.22 15.68 -10.04
C THR A 667 32.00 14.79 -11.02
N PHE A 668 32.99 14.03 -10.55
CA PHE A 668 33.65 13.04 -11.40
C PHE A 668 34.19 11.84 -10.62
N THR A 669 34.20 10.67 -11.27
CA THR A 669 34.66 9.40 -10.72
C THR A 669 35.77 8.80 -11.59
N VAL A 670 36.76 8.15 -10.98
CA VAL A 670 37.89 7.52 -11.69
C VAL A 670 38.00 6.03 -11.38
N THR A 671 38.63 5.24 -12.25
CA THR A 671 38.77 3.77 -12.08
C THR A 671 39.91 3.35 -11.14
N GLY A 672 40.39 4.24 -10.28
CA GLY A 672 41.50 4.00 -9.35
C GLY A 672 41.56 4.97 -8.17
N GLU A 673 42.72 5.10 -7.51
CA GLU A 673 42.92 6.02 -6.39
C GLU A 673 42.80 7.50 -6.85
N LEU A 674 42.15 8.35 -6.05
CA LEU A 674 41.96 9.79 -6.28
C LEU A 674 42.40 10.62 -5.04
N GLU A 675 43.16 11.68 -5.24
CA GLU A 675 43.49 12.68 -4.20
C GLU A 675 43.33 14.11 -4.75
N LEU A 676 42.90 15.05 -3.90
CA LEU A 676 42.93 16.49 -4.20
C LEU A 676 44.37 17.01 -4.08
N ASP A 677 44.82 17.87 -5.01
CA ASP A 677 46.19 18.40 -5.00
C ASP A 677 46.40 19.40 -3.82
N PRO A 678 47.25 19.06 -2.83
CA PRO A 678 47.31 19.82 -1.57
C PRO A 678 47.91 21.22 -1.68
N ASP A 679 48.34 21.65 -2.86
CA ASP A 679 48.75 23.05 -3.13
C ASP A 679 47.59 23.95 -3.62
N TRP A 680 46.38 23.41 -3.92
CA TRP A 680 45.32 24.16 -4.65
C TRP A 680 43.94 24.29 -4.00
N GLY A 681 43.46 23.37 -3.16
CA GLY A 681 42.10 23.46 -2.58
C GLY A 681 41.94 22.83 -1.19
N THR A 682 40.88 23.22 -0.47
CA THR A 682 40.44 22.58 0.81
C THR A 682 38.93 22.73 1.06
N GLU A 683 38.12 23.01 0.04
CA GLU A 683 36.67 23.28 0.20
C GLU A 683 35.81 22.20 -0.48
N ASP A 684 36.35 21.52 -1.50
CA ASP A 684 35.77 20.36 -2.18
C ASP A 684 35.97 19.04 -1.40
N SER A 685 35.16 18.03 -1.72
CA SER A 685 35.19 16.71 -1.07
C SER A 685 35.58 15.61 -2.04
N VAL A 686 36.58 14.81 -1.65
CA VAL A 686 36.90 13.52 -2.28
C VAL A 686 36.40 12.41 -1.34
N SER A 687 35.62 11.47 -1.87
CA SER A 687 35.19 10.24 -1.20
C SER A 687 35.54 9.06 -2.09
N GLY A 688 36.29 8.09 -1.58
CA GLY A 688 36.80 6.97 -2.38
C GLY A 688 37.55 7.43 -3.64
N ASN A 689 36.98 7.12 -4.79
CA ASN A 689 37.44 7.45 -6.15
C ASN A 689 36.61 8.55 -6.84
N THR A 690 35.76 9.27 -6.09
CA THR A 690 34.87 10.33 -6.61
C THR A 690 35.20 11.68 -5.95
N ALA A 691 35.18 12.75 -6.74
CA ALA A 691 35.27 14.12 -6.26
C ALA A 691 34.00 14.91 -6.58
N ASN A 692 33.54 15.69 -5.60
CA ASN A 692 32.45 16.65 -5.72
C ASN A 692 32.99 18.04 -5.31
N GLY A 693 32.84 19.03 -6.20
CA GLY A 693 33.37 20.38 -5.98
C GLY A 693 32.51 21.48 -6.59
N VAL A 694 32.77 22.73 -6.22
CA VAL A 694 32.00 23.89 -6.72
C VAL A 694 32.92 25.08 -6.99
N LEU A 695 33.26 25.28 -8.27
CA LEU A 695 33.91 26.50 -8.71
C LEU A 695 32.99 27.70 -8.50
N ALA A 696 33.51 28.79 -7.96
CA ALA A 696 32.79 30.05 -7.74
C ALA A 696 33.69 31.26 -8.07
N GLY A 697 34.39 31.20 -9.20
CA GLY A 697 35.54 32.06 -9.52
C GLY A 697 36.84 31.50 -8.95
N GLY A 698 37.29 30.35 -9.46
CA GLY A 698 38.33 29.50 -8.85
C GLY A 698 39.12 28.64 -9.85
N ALA A 699 39.93 27.74 -9.31
CA ALA A 699 40.77 26.80 -10.04
C ALA A 699 41.18 25.64 -9.13
N ASP A 700 40.69 24.44 -9.42
CA ASP A 700 40.83 23.27 -8.57
C ASP A 700 41.70 22.22 -9.27
N GLN A 701 42.41 21.38 -8.50
CA GLN A 701 43.31 20.39 -9.06
C GLN A 701 43.27 19.07 -8.29
N TYR A 702 43.26 17.97 -9.03
CA TYR A 702 43.24 16.59 -8.53
C TYR A 702 44.38 15.78 -9.14
N ARG A 703 44.76 14.69 -8.45
CA ARG A 703 45.71 13.67 -8.93
C ARG A 703 45.05 12.31 -8.80
N PHE A 704 45.17 11.47 -9.82
CA PHE A 704 44.50 10.18 -9.84
C PHE A 704 45.29 9.08 -10.55
N SER A 705 44.82 7.84 -10.38
CA SER A 705 45.21 6.67 -11.14
C SER A 705 43.99 6.01 -11.77
N GLY A 706 44.19 5.18 -12.79
CA GLY A 706 43.09 4.77 -13.67
C GLY A 706 42.68 5.89 -14.63
N ASP A 707 41.53 5.69 -15.26
CA ASP A 707 40.90 6.58 -16.23
C ASP A 707 39.67 7.25 -15.60
N ILE A 708 39.12 8.31 -16.22
CA ILE A 708 37.88 8.95 -15.74
C ILE A 708 36.70 8.11 -16.24
N ALA A 709 35.89 7.60 -15.31
CA ALA A 709 34.73 6.76 -15.58
C ALA A 709 33.48 7.60 -15.88
N THR A 710 33.23 8.65 -15.09
CA THR A 710 32.14 9.62 -15.28
C THR A 710 32.64 11.03 -14.99
N PHE A 711 32.07 12.03 -15.66
CA PHE A 711 32.37 13.45 -15.46
C PHE A 711 31.12 14.29 -15.79
N ASP A 712 30.69 15.15 -14.86
CA ASP A 712 29.57 16.09 -15.04
C ASP A 712 29.93 17.49 -14.49
N ILE A 713 29.38 18.54 -15.11
CA ILE A 713 29.59 19.94 -14.73
C ILE A 713 28.47 20.88 -15.23
N ASP A 714 27.61 21.38 -14.31
CA ASP A 714 26.62 22.42 -14.65
C ASP A 714 27.25 23.81 -14.63
N GLY A 715 27.95 24.15 -15.71
CA GLY A 715 28.40 25.52 -15.95
C GLY A 715 29.60 25.64 -16.87
N PRO A 716 29.95 26.87 -17.30
CA PRO A 716 31.14 27.09 -18.12
C PRO A 716 32.41 26.80 -17.30
N ALA A 717 33.33 26.03 -17.87
CA ALA A 717 34.67 25.80 -17.33
C ALA A 717 35.70 25.58 -18.45
N ASP A 718 36.97 25.88 -18.17
CA ASP A 718 38.12 25.41 -18.95
C ASP A 718 38.74 24.22 -18.19
N ILE A 719 38.86 23.06 -18.85
CA ILE A 719 39.38 21.79 -18.27
C ILE A 719 40.72 21.41 -18.94
N GLU A 720 41.70 21.00 -18.12
CA GLU A 720 42.95 20.38 -18.57
C GLU A 720 43.16 19.00 -17.92
N LEU A 721 43.17 17.94 -18.72
CA LEU A 721 43.58 16.59 -18.32
C LEU A 721 45.07 16.40 -18.66
N ASN A 722 45.89 16.07 -17.66
CA ASN A 722 47.35 15.91 -17.79
C ASN A 722 48.09 17.14 -18.37
N GLY A 723 47.47 18.33 -18.30
CA GLY A 723 47.98 19.57 -18.89
C GLY A 723 47.73 19.70 -20.40
N GLU A 724 46.86 18.88 -20.98
CA GLU A 724 46.26 19.09 -22.30
C GLU A 724 44.77 19.44 -22.12
N SER A 725 44.30 20.47 -22.83
CA SER A 725 42.90 20.93 -22.72
C SER A 725 41.96 19.98 -23.47
N VAL A 726 40.88 19.61 -22.80
CA VAL A 726 39.84 18.66 -23.24
C VAL A 726 38.47 19.33 -23.17
N ASP A 727 37.49 18.80 -23.91
CA ASP A 727 36.09 19.18 -23.71
C ASP A 727 35.49 18.39 -22.52
N ALA A 728 34.38 18.86 -21.94
CA ALA A 728 33.70 18.14 -20.85
C ALA A 728 33.05 16.86 -21.38
N ASP A 729 32.35 16.98 -22.51
CA ASP A 729 31.69 15.89 -23.25
C ASP A 729 32.66 14.79 -23.76
N ASP A 730 33.99 15.04 -23.72
CA ASP A 730 35.04 14.07 -24.08
C ASP A 730 35.56 13.28 -22.85
N LEU A 731 34.99 13.46 -21.64
CA LEU A 731 35.43 12.82 -20.39
C LEU A 731 34.40 11.83 -19.83
N GLY A 732 34.90 10.66 -19.43
CA GLY A 732 34.09 9.52 -19.01
C GLY A 732 34.30 8.31 -19.94
N THR A 733 33.81 7.15 -19.54
CA THR A 733 33.75 5.95 -20.38
C THR A 733 32.30 5.58 -20.62
N GLU A 734 31.79 5.91 -21.82
CA GLU A 734 30.49 5.44 -22.31
C GLU A 734 30.52 3.91 -22.55
N GLU A 735 30.47 3.11 -21.48
CA GLU A 735 29.90 1.77 -21.55
C GLU A 735 28.38 1.90 -21.39
N GLU A 736 27.68 2.11 -22.52
CA GLU A 736 26.26 1.75 -22.63
C GLU A 736 26.14 0.23 -22.39
N VAL A 737 25.92 -0.16 -21.13
CA VAL A 737 25.48 -1.51 -20.80
C VAL A 737 24.06 -1.65 -21.32
N GLU A 738 23.83 -2.58 -22.25
CA GLU A 738 22.47 -3.00 -22.63
C GLU A 738 21.85 -3.75 -21.45
N ASP A 739 21.28 -3.00 -20.49
CA ASP A 739 20.44 -3.55 -19.44
C ASP A 739 19.14 -4.08 -20.07
N ASP A 740 18.78 -5.32 -19.77
CA ASP A 740 17.55 -5.95 -20.23
C ASP A 740 16.35 -5.69 -19.29
N GLY A 741 16.60 -5.08 -18.13
CA GLY A 741 15.58 -4.77 -17.12
C GLY A 741 15.12 -6.00 -16.34
N GLU A 742 15.79 -7.15 -16.47
CA GLU A 742 15.51 -8.29 -15.60
C GLU A 742 16.14 -8.04 -14.21
N LEU A 743 15.29 -7.75 -13.22
CA LEU A 743 15.62 -7.51 -11.81
C LEU A 743 16.15 -8.79 -11.12
N ASN A 744 17.32 -9.26 -11.57
CA ASN A 744 17.87 -10.57 -11.28
C ASN A 744 18.88 -10.59 -10.11
N LYS A 745 19.26 -9.42 -9.60
CA LYS A 745 20.07 -9.25 -8.38
C LYS A 745 19.22 -8.88 -7.18
N THR A 746 19.75 -9.13 -5.98
CA THR A 746 19.07 -8.82 -4.71
C THR A 746 19.99 -8.11 -3.73
N ILE A 747 19.45 -7.13 -3.00
CA ILE A 747 20.08 -6.61 -1.78
C ILE A 747 19.06 -6.64 -0.64
N SER A 748 19.54 -7.03 0.54
CA SER A 748 18.74 -7.07 1.75
C SER A 748 19.47 -6.48 2.93
N ILE A 749 18.73 -5.74 3.75
CA ILE A 749 19.18 -5.05 4.94
C ILE A 749 18.41 -5.65 6.12
N ASN A 750 19.10 -6.04 7.20
CA ASN A 750 18.48 -6.66 8.37
C ASN A 750 18.92 -5.91 9.64
N GLY A 751 17.96 -5.26 10.31
CA GLY A 751 18.22 -4.40 11.48
C GLY A 751 17.96 -5.11 12.80
N GLU A 752 18.78 -4.85 13.82
CA GLU A 752 18.42 -5.23 15.20
C GLU A 752 17.30 -4.34 15.75
N ALA A 753 16.31 -4.96 16.40
CA ALA A 753 15.12 -4.26 16.91
C ALA A 753 15.46 -3.14 17.92
N GLY A 754 14.97 -1.93 17.64
CA GLY A 754 15.17 -0.76 18.50
C GLY A 754 16.32 0.16 18.11
N ALA A 755 16.96 -0.05 16.96
CA ALA A 755 17.72 0.95 16.24
C ALA A 755 16.92 1.45 15.03
N LEU A 756 17.00 2.74 14.72
CA LEU A 756 16.56 3.32 13.44
C LEU A 756 17.81 3.57 12.61
N LEU A 757 17.98 2.85 11.51
CA LEU A 757 19.13 2.98 10.62
C LEU A 757 18.63 3.49 9.25
N PRO A 758 18.63 4.81 9.00
CA PRO A 758 18.33 5.33 7.67
C PRO A 758 19.39 4.85 6.67
N TYR A 759 18.95 4.52 5.46
CA TYR A 759 19.80 4.09 4.36
C TYR A 759 19.37 4.68 3.02
N HIS A 760 20.30 4.69 2.08
CA HIS A 760 20.09 5.07 0.68
C HIS A 760 20.76 4.04 -0.23
N ILE A 761 20.07 3.62 -1.29
CA ILE A 761 20.58 2.76 -2.35
C ILE A 761 20.38 3.49 -3.68
N GLU A 762 21.41 3.50 -4.51
CA GLU A 762 21.36 3.92 -5.92
C GLU A 762 21.90 2.76 -6.78
N VAL A 763 21.24 2.48 -7.92
CA VAL A 763 21.65 1.45 -8.88
C VAL A 763 21.74 2.03 -10.29
N SER A 764 22.51 1.39 -11.17
CA SER A 764 22.69 1.80 -12.56
C SER A 764 21.58 1.32 -13.50
N GLY A 765 20.54 0.68 -12.96
CA GLY A 765 19.38 0.12 -13.67
C GLY A 765 18.09 0.43 -12.92
N ASP A 766 17.12 -0.48 -12.95
CA ASP A 766 15.88 -0.37 -12.17
C ASP A 766 16.02 -1.03 -10.78
N ILE A 767 15.24 -0.57 -9.81
CA ILE A 767 15.15 -1.16 -8.46
C ILE A 767 13.68 -1.21 -8.00
N GLU A 768 13.23 -2.38 -7.57
CA GLU A 768 11.92 -2.62 -6.97
C GLU A 768 12.05 -3.26 -5.59
N PHE A 769 10.97 -3.21 -4.82
CA PHE A 769 10.82 -4.09 -3.67
C PHE A 769 10.82 -5.57 -4.09
N ASP A 770 11.33 -6.44 -3.22
CA ASP A 770 11.03 -7.86 -3.33
C ASP A 770 9.55 -8.13 -2.99
N PRO A 771 8.81 -8.90 -3.81
CA PRO A 771 7.36 -9.09 -3.63
C PRO A 771 7.00 -9.86 -2.35
N ASP A 772 7.92 -10.62 -1.76
CA ASP A 772 7.71 -11.34 -0.49
C ASP A 772 8.05 -10.48 0.74
N TRP A 773 8.74 -9.35 0.58
CA TRP A 773 9.33 -8.52 1.66
C TRP A 773 9.15 -7.01 1.48
N GLY A 774 8.10 -6.59 0.75
CA GLY A 774 7.86 -5.16 0.45
C GLY A 774 7.63 -4.28 1.67
N THR A 775 8.27 -3.12 1.69
CA THR A 775 8.43 -2.25 2.86
C THR A 775 7.58 -0.97 2.77
N GLU A 776 7.94 0.09 3.50
CA GLU A 776 7.30 1.42 3.45
C GLU A 776 8.21 2.54 2.91
N ASP A 777 9.36 2.15 2.36
CA ASP A 777 10.43 3.04 1.93
C ASP A 777 10.08 3.75 0.61
N ARG A 778 10.91 4.70 0.20
CA ARG A 778 10.70 5.50 -1.00
C ARG A 778 11.56 4.97 -2.15
N LEU A 779 10.92 4.40 -3.16
CA LEU A 779 11.56 4.17 -4.46
C LEU A 779 11.57 5.44 -5.30
N GLY A 780 12.59 5.58 -6.14
CA GLY A 780 12.70 6.51 -7.25
C GLY A 780 13.27 5.79 -8.49
N GLU A 781 13.47 6.52 -9.59
CA GLU A 781 14.21 5.99 -10.74
C GLU A 781 15.63 5.62 -10.26
N GLY A 782 16.00 4.33 -10.40
CA GLY A 782 17.28 3.78 -9.93
C GLY A 782 17.59 3.92 -8.43
N THR A 783 16.63 4.25 -7.56
CA THR A 783 16.91 4.64 -6.16
C THR A 783 15.95 4.07 -5.12
N ALA A 784 16.45 3.86 -3.89
CA ALA A 784 15.67 3.48 -2.71
C ALA A 784 16.16 4.21 -1.43
N ASP A 785 15.33 5.08 -0.87
CA ASP A 785 15.54 5.76 0.43
C ASP A 785 14.70 5.08 1.52
N GLY A 786 15.33 4.50 2.55
CA GLY A 786 14.62 3.76 3.59
C GLY A 786 15.11 3.95 5.03
N VAL A 787 14.39 3.39 6.00
CA VAL A 787 14.76 3.44 7.43
C VAL A 787 14.41 2.14 8.15
N ILE A 788 15.37 1.23 8.26
CA ILE A 788 15.14 -0.04 8.96
C ILE A 788 15.06 0.19 10.48
N ALA A 789 13.95 -0.26 11.08
CA ALA A 789 13.60 -0.03 12.50
C ALA A 789 13.81 -1.27 13.40
N GLY A 790 14.55 -2.26 12.88
CA GLY A 790 14.36 -3.66 13.21
C GLY A 790 13.43 -4.33 12.20
N GLY A 791 13.81 -5.52 11.73
CA GLY A 791 13.10 -6.20 10.64
C GLY A 791 14.04 -6.59 9.51
N ARG A 792 13.48 -6.76 8.31
CA ARG A 792 14.20 -7.09 7.09
C ARG A 792 13.58 -6.35 5.91
N ASP A 793 14.42 -5.59 5.23
CA ASP A 793 14.09 -4.92 3.98
C ASP A 793 14.80 -5.67 2.84
N VAL A 794 14.16 -5.79 1.66
CA VAL A 794 14.71 -6.51 0.50
C VAL A 794 14.29 -5.81 -0.80
N TYR A 795 15.26 -5.64 -1.69
CA TYR A 795 15.08 -5.08 -3.03
C TYR A 795 15.61 -6.04 -4.09
N ARG A 796 15.01 -5.97 -5.28
CA ARG A 796 15.48 -6.63 -6.50
C ARG A 796 15.89 -5.54 -7.47
N TYR A 797 17.03 -5.70 -8.13
CA TYR A 797 17.60 -4.66 -9.00
C TYR A 797 18.26 -5.22 -10.26
N SER A 798 18.38 -4.36 -11.28
CA SER A 798 19.22 -4.55 -12.47
C SER A 798 20.41 -3.59 -12.46
N GLY A 799 21.36 -3.75 -13.39
CA GLY A 799 22.62 -3.00 -13.36
C GLY A 799 23.51 -3.35 -12.15
N GLU A 800 24.32 -2.40 -11.66
CA GLU A 800 25.11 -2.51 -10.43
C GLU A 800 24.65 -1.50 -9.37
N ILE A 801 24.95 -1.75 -8.09
CA ILE A 801 24.82 -0.74 -7.03
C ILE A 801 25.90 0.33 -7.25
N VAL A 802 25.48 1.60 -7.30
CA VAL A 802 26.30 2.80 -7.52
C VAL A 802 26.61 3.47 -6.18
N THR A 803 25.61 3.57 -5.30
CA THR A 803 25.71 4.17 -3.96
C THR A 803 25.02 3.27 -2.95
N PHE A 804 25.66 3.03 -1.80
CA PHE A 804 25.05 2.41 -0.62
C PHE A 804 25.51 3.12 0.65
N ASP A 805 24.60 3.81 1.32
CA ASP A 805 24.83 4.49 2.59
C ASP A 805 23.88 3.93 3.67
N ILE A 806 24.36 3.71 4.89
CA ILE A 806 23.51 3.33 6.05
C ILE A 806 24.08 3.88 7.37
N GLU A 807 23.27 4.55 8.19
CA GLU A 807 23.71 5.13 9.48
C GLU A 807 23.75 4.09 10.64
N GLY A 808 24.45 2.97 10.47
CA GLY A 808 24.87 2.10 11.58
C GLY A 808 24.94 0.60 11.26
N ASP A 809 25.01 -0.21 12.33
CA ASP A 809 25.30 -1.65 12.26
C ASP A 809 24.04 -2.46 11.84
N ALA A 810 24.04 -3.03 10.62
CA ALA A 810 23.02 -3.94 10.09
C ALA A 810 23.66 -5.19 9.44
N ASP A 811 22.92 -6.30 9.30
CA ASP A 811 23.36 -7.46 8.49
C ASP A 811 22.89 -7.27 7.04
N ILE A 812 23.85 -6.94 6.16
CA ILE A 812 23.63 -6.75 4.73
C ILE A 812 23.88 -8.06 3.99
N GLN A 813 23.00 -8.40 3.05
CA GLN A 813 23.16 -9.54 2.16
C GLN A 813 22.97 -9.08 0.71
N LYS A 814 23.97 -9.31 -0.15
CA LYS A 814 23.97 -8.99 -1.58
C LYS A 814 24.04 -10.30 -2.36
N ASP A 815 23.07 -10.56 -3.23
CA ASP A 815 22.87 -11.82 -3.96
C ASP A 815 22.90 -13.08 -3.07
N GLY A 816 22.41 -12.93 -1.83
CA GLY A 816 22.38 -13.99 -0.82
C GLY A 816 23.69 -14.22 -0.05
N GLU A 817 24.79 -13.53 -0.39
CA GLU A 817 26.03 -13.55 0.38
C GLU A 817 26.08 -12.36 1.37
N SER A 818 26.52 -12.62 2.61
CA SER A 818 26.63 -11.58 3.66
C SER A 818 27.89 -10.73 3.42
N VAL A 819 27.72 -9.41 3.45
CA VAL A 819 28.74 -8.40 3.12
C VAL A 819 28.80 -7.32 4.21
N ASP A 820 30.00 -6.77 4.45
CA ASP A 820 30.14 -5.57 5.29
C ASP A 820 29.66 -4.34 4.49
N ALA A 821 29.00 -3.37 5.14
CA ALA A 821 28.41 -2.22 4.45
C ALA A 821 29.42 -1.30 3.71
N GLU A 822 30.71 -1.38 4.05
CA GLU A 822 31.80 -0.68 3.36
C GLU A 822 32.28 -1.42 2.08
N ASP A 823 31.80 -2.65 1.82
CA ASP A 823 32.16 -3.53 0.69
C ASP A 823 30.97 -3.80 -0.28
N VAL A 824 29.87 -3.04 -0.18
CA VAL A 824 28.64 -3.18 -1.02
C VAL A 824 28.83 -2.56 -2.40
#